data_AF-Q76CL0-F1
#
_entry.id   AF-Q76CL0-F1
#
_cell.length_a   1.000
_cell.length_b   1.000
_cell.length_c   1.000
_cell.angle_alpha   90.00
_cell.angle_beta   90.00
_cell.angle_gamma   90.00
#
_symmetry.space_group_name_H-M   'P 1'
#
loop_
_entity.id
_entity.type
_entity.pdbx_description
1 polymer ?
#
loop_
_entity_poly.entity_id
_entity_poly.type
_entity_poly.pdbx_seq_one_letter_code
_entity_poly.pdbx_strand_id
1 'polypeptide(L)'
;DPSFLNDDKKCPQHMAAYIKMFGDEVKYMEIRQEYIQQFAKDFADLLMGKKAKIEYAHAGIVITKKEVQFTQTLEKAFQLANGRRMVPTLAGVPLDFQYRSAAVVKTTAKANLNVEPSITSLLKFQTLTGSAEITPCIGAHEHRQIGIHTPYLRMGLQVKAAARANPDQNIAMTFQAGKEYTIDYKLPQEQRDILHIKYDTQAFVQQKNPENCKITHEQVAMDFKRHHLKKIEKTCKGENFFGVQLCVEGQCPDLPSLRLEQVPVFPTIALTELHVTMAPAADKPAAAHWKHVVEKNDEKELRVVGQIDASSGTVTRQIPYTVTYTKAARQMVIQMQGTKAPGCEDCMLKCTANPQGMTLQFGRGDVVYEVSAAGQVQDQGKTLRLQFDWKEVPEGWRKFFYDWEPQILYFLQQFSWVRRTEQYTKQVAIKFALTSAMTADLRVKTPNAVAERTDLAIPWTIERFPLSLREIKNSLYAQCEVQDQTVKVFDNLQYKHNIKGGGCPYVLVQDHWGGKECRIQLTMKIDKQGQKTVAARIQSSQESVVINPDQTILIDGHKADCSQKACQSKQGGCTVTKIQTSDGKCQIHLSTKYNLHATIEGQRIQVFASPLLRTRVRGLCGDANGEQWKEFKDPQDHVQQELSKFIQSWQQKC
;
A
#
# COMPACT_ATOMS: atom_id res chain seq x y z
N ASP A 1 10.84 -61.60 -12.73
CA ASP A 1 10.71 -60.84 -11.48
C ASP A 1 10.59 -59.35 -11.71
N PRO A 2 9.41 -58.75 -11.48
CA PRO A 2 9.27 -57.31 -11.37
C PRO A 2 9.45 -56.91 -9.92
N SER A 3 10.59 -56.31 -9.60
CA SER A 3 10.73 -55.49 -8.39
C SER A 3 11.58 -54.30 -8.76
N PHE A 4 10.95 -53.13 -8.92
CA PHE A 4 11.51 -51.78 -8.75
C PHE A 4 10.41 -50.77 -9.11
N LEU A 5 9.38 -50.71 -8.26
CA LEU A 5 8.44 -49.60 -8.17
C LEU A 5 8.27 -49.29 -6.68
N ASN A 6 8.99 -48.29 -6.20
CA ASN A 6 8.59 -47.42 -5.10
C ASN A 6 9.71 -46.42 -4.83
N ASP A 7 9.63 -45.25 -5.45
CA ASP A 7 10.17 -44.04 -4.83
C ASP A 7 9.33 -42.83 -5.32
N ASP A 8 8.08 -42.79 -4.86
CA ASP A 8 7.17 -41.65 -4.95
C ASP A 8 7.71 -40.51 -4.07
N LYS A 9 8.82 -39.87 -4.48
CA LYS A 9 9.31 -38.63 -3.86
C LYS A 9 8.41 -37.48 -4.26
N LYS A 10 7.25 -37.37 -3.58
CA LYS A 10 6.41 -36.16 -3.57
C LYS A 10 7.28 -34.97 -3.20
N CYS A 11 7.59 -34.10 -4.16
CA CYS A 11 8.25 -32.83 -3.90
C CYS A 11 7.43 -32.05 -2.85
N PRO A 12 8.04 -31.65 -1.71
CA PRO A 12 7.33 -30.95 -0.65
C PRO A 12 6.78 -29.61 -1.16
N GLN A 13 5.46 -29.47 -1.22
CA GLN A 13 4.77 -28.21 -1.40
C GLN A 13 5.21 -27.23 -0.31
N HIS A 14 5.85 -26.14 -0.72
CA HIS A 14 6.38 -25.12 0.16
C HIS A 14 5.78 -23.78 -0.26
N MET A 15 5.08 -23.12 0.66
CA MET A 15 4.67 -21.74 0.48
C MET A 15 5.33 -20.90 1.57
N ALA A 16 6.11 -19.90 1.16
CA ALA A 16 6.65 -18.90 2.05
C ALA A 16 5.90 -17.58 1.84
N ALA A 17 5.55 -16.91 2.92
CA ALA A 17 5.02 -15.56 2.93
C ALA A 17 5.84 -14.72 3.90
N TYR A 18 6.05 -13.45 3.58
CA TYR A 18 6.69 -12.52 4.49
C TYR A 18 5.92 -11.21 4.57
N ILE A 19 6.01 -10.56 5.72
CA ILE A 19 5.52 -9.21 5.95
C ILE A 19 6.75 -8.31 6.08
N LYS A 20 6.88 -7.31 5.22
CA LYS A 20 7.91 -6.27 5.30
C LYS A 20 7.31 -4.94 5.74
N MET A 21 7.98 -4.24 6.65
CA MET A 21 7.68 -2.83 6.98
C MET A 21 8.97 -2.03 6.81
N PHE A 22 8.89 -0.89 6.13
CA PHE A 22 10.05 -0.02 5.80
C PHE A 22 11.18 -0.73 5.03
N GLY A 23 10.85 -1.77 4.24
CA GLY A 23 11.83 -2.54 3.48
C GLY A 23 12.38 -3.77 4.21
N ASP A 24 12.24 -3.82 5.54
CA ASP A 24 12.74 -4.91 6.39
C ASP A 24 11.69 -5.98 6.65
N GLU A 25 12.12 -7.25 6.64
CA GLU A 25 11.25 -8.39 6.96
C GLU A 25 10.92 -8.43 8.46
N VAL A 26 9.63 -8.30 8.77
CA VAL A 26 9.06 -8.27 10.13
C VAL A 26 8.60 -9.66 10.54
N LYS A 27 8.08 -10.43 9.59
CA LYS A 27 7.63 -11.79 9.85
C LYS A 27 7.82 -12.62 8.60
N TYR A 28 8.40 -13.79 8.79
CA TYR A 28 8.44 -14.87 7.82
C TYR A 28 7.46 -15.95 8.25
N MET A 29 6.71 -16.50 7.31
CA MET A 29 5.81 -17.63 7.52
C MET A 29 6.10 -18.67 6.45
N GLU A 30 6.32 -19.90 6.89
CA GLU A 30 6.59 -21.03 6.03
C GLU A 30 5.51 -22.08 6.22
N ILE A 31 4.83 -22.43 5.13
CA ILE A 31 3.81 -23.47 5.07
C ILE A 31 4.41 -24.65 4.31
N ARG A 32 4.88 -25.65 5.05
CA ARG A 32 5.39 -26.92 4.52
C ARG A 32 4.23 -27.86 4.18
N GLN A 33 4.48 -28.79 3.26
CA GLN A 33 3.49 -29.79 2.84
C GLN A 33 2.96 -30.61 4.01
N GLU A 34 3.81 -30.91 4.98
CA GLU A 34 3.44 -31.61 6.22
C GLU A 34 2.33 -30.84 6.96
N TYR A 35 2.44 -29.52 7.07
CA TYR A 35 1.42 -28.67 7.69
C TYR A 35 0.14 -28.61 6.87
N ILE A 36 0.23 -28.60 5.54
CA ILE A 36 -0.94 -28.62 4.64
C ILE A 36 -1.69 -29.96 4.76
N GLN A 37 -0.97 -31.08 4.77
CA GLN A 37 -1.54 -32.42 4.91
C GLN A 37 -2.14 -32.61 6.30
N GLN A 38 -1.44 -32.17 7.34
CA GLN A 38 -1.92 -32.19 8.71
C GLN A 38 -3.18 -31.33 8.85
N PHE A 39 -3.18 -30.11 8.32
CA PHE A 39 -4.37 -29.25 8.28
C PHE A 39 -5.52 -29.89 7.51
N ALA A 40 -5.28 -30.44 6.32
CA ALA A 40 -6.32 -31.10 5.53
C ALA A 40 -6.93 -32.30 6.26
N LYS A 41 -6.10 -33.08 6.97
CA LYS A 41 -6.55 -34.20 7.80
C LYS A 41 -7.34 -33.71 9.02
N ASP A 42 -6.83 -32.73 9.74
CA ASP A 42 -7.50 -32.13 10.90
C ASP A 42 -8.84 -31.50 10.52
N PHE A 43 -8.89 -30.87 9.34
CA PHE A 43 -10.10 -30.30 8.76
C PHE A 43 -11.07 -31.39 8.32
N ALA A 44 -10.61 -32.48 7.70
CA ALA A 44 -11.44 -33.64 7.38
C ALA A 44 -11.99 -34.32 8.64
N ASP A 45 -11.20 -34.44 9.70
CA ASP A 45 -11.64 -34.99 10.99
C ASP A 45 -12.65 -34.07 11.68
N LEU A 46 -12.48 -32.75 11.57
CA LEU A 46 -13.46 -31.76 12.00
C LEU A 46 -14.79 -31.94 11.22
N LEU A 47 -14.72 -32.07 9.89
CA LEU A 47 -15.89 -32.30 9.02
C LEU A 47 -16.64 -33.57 9.39
N MET A 48 -15.91 -34.67 9.55
CA MET A 48 -16.45 -35.98 9.93
C MET A 48 -16.93 -36.05 11.38
N GLY A 49 -16.75 -34.97 12.17
CA GLY A 49 -17.13 -34.93 13.59
C GLY A 49 -16.22 -35.76 14.52
N LYS A 50 -15.09 -36.25 14.00
CA LYS A 50 -14.06 -36.96 14.78
C LYS A 50 -13.26 -36.00 15.67
N LYS A 51 -13.17 -34.72 15.27
CA LYS A 51 -12.62 -33.64 16.08
C LYS A 51 -13.68 -32.55 16.27
N ALA A 52 -13.72 -31.98 17.47
CA ALA A 52 -14.60 -30.84 17.78
C ALA A 52 -13.96 -29.48 17.41
N LYS A 53 -12.63 -29.40 17.45
CA LYS A 53 -11.84 -28.20 17.12
C LYS A 53 -10.47 -28.57 16.55
N ILE A 54 -9.90 -27.66 15.77
CA ILE A 54 -8.50 -27.65 15.32
C ILE A 54 -7.82 -26.49 16.04
N GLU A 55 -6.67 -26.75 16.66
CA GLU A 55 -5.98 -25.74 17.46
C GLU A 55 -4.50 -25.71 17.06
N TYR A 56 -4.06 -24.55 16.59
CA TYR A 56 -2.66 -24.25 16.31
C TYR A 56 -2.15 -23.29 17.39
N ALA A 57 -1.81 -23.84 18.56
CA ALA A 57 -1.40 -23.05 19.73
C ALA A 57 -0.26 -22.06 19.42
N HIS A 58 0.76 -22.47 18.66
CA HIS A 58 1.88 -21.60 18.28
C HIS A 58 1.50 -20.48 17.30
N ALA A 59 0.42 -20.65 16.54
CA ALA A 59 -0.08 -19.63 15.61
C ALA A 59 -1.22 -18.79 16.21
N GLY A 60 -1.75 -19.19 17.37
CA GLY A 60 -2.90 -18.58 18.02
C GLY A 60 -4.20 -18.73 17.23
N ILE A 61 -4.36 -19.83 16.48
CA ILE A 61 -5.53 -20.08 15.63
C ILE A 61 -6.34 -21.24 16.19
N VAL A 62 -7.64 -21.04 16.36
CA VAL A 62 -8.61 -22.08 16.73
C VAL A 62 -9.70 -22.10 15.67
N ILE A 63 -9.99 -23.27 15.11
CA ILE A 63 -11.03 -23.46 14.09
C ILE A 63 -12.02 -24.51 14.59
N THR A 64 -13.29 -24.16 14.61
CA THR A 64 -14.41 -25.07 14.86
C THR A 64 -15.28 -25.18 13.60
N LYS A 65 -16.38 -25.94 13.65
CA LYS A 65 -17.32 -26.04 12.51
C LYS A 65 -17.97 -24.69 12.15
N LYS A 66 -18.12 -23.79 13.12
CA LYS A 66 -18.86 -22.52 12.95
C LYS A 66 -18.00 -21.27 13.16
N GLU A 67 -16.85 -21.39 13.82
CA GLU A 67 -16.05 -20.25 14.27
C GLU A 67 -14.57 -20.42 13.94
N VAL A 68 -13.93 -19.34 13.52
CA VAL A 68 -12.47 -19.18 13.46
C VAL A 68 -12.08 -18.10 14.45
N GLN A 69 -11.23 -18.43 15.41
CA GLN A 69 -10.61 -17.48 16.32
C GLN A 69 -9.13 -17.36 15.98
N PHE A 70 -8.64 -16.13 15.97
CA PHE A 70 -7.26 -15.77 15.74
C PHE A 70 -6.83 -14.81 16.86
N THR A 71 -5.74 -15.12 17.56
CA THR A 71 -5.14 -14.23 18.55
C THR A 71 -3.64 -14.22 18.33
N GLN A 72 -3.10 -13.11 17.88
CA GLN A 72 -1.69 -12.98 17.59
C GLN A 72 -1.12 -11.71 18.20
N THR A 73 -0.01 -11.87 18.91
CA THR A 73 0.81 -10.75 19.38
C THR A 73 2.07 -10.70 18.55
N LEU A 74 2.37 -9.53 17.99
CA LEU A 74 3.61 -9.22 17.28
C LEU A 74 4.36 -8.17 18.08
N GLU A 75 5.63 -8.42 18.38
CA GLU A 75 6.51 -7.47 19.04
C GLU A 75 7.80 -7.36 18.23
N LYS A 76 8.18 -6.13 17.85
CA LYS A 76 9.41 -5.89 17.10
C LYS A 76 10.00 -4.52 17.45
N ALA A 77 11.32 -4.49 17.59
CA ALA A 77 12.10 -3.26 17.68
C ALA A 77 12.73 -2.91 16.33
N PHE A 78 12.76 -1.63 16.01
CA PHE A 78 13.26 -1.07 14.75
C PHE A 78 14.29 0.01 15.07
N GLN A 79 15.45 -0.04 14.41
CA GLN A 79 16.33 1.13 14.32
C GLN A 79 15.90 1.93 13.08
N LEU A 80 15.10 2.97 13.28
CA LEU A 80 14.54 3.75 12.18
C LEU A 80 15.62 4.52 11.42
N ALA A 81 16.61 5.03 12.15
CA ALA A 81 17.71 5.77 11.57
C ALA A 81 18.90 5.86 12.54
N ASN A 82 20.10 5.82 11.99
CA ASN A 82 21.34 6.08 12.70
C ASN A 82 22.25 6.90 11.79
N GLY A 83 22.39 8.18 12.07
CA GLY A 83 23.25 9.10 11.34
C GLY A 83 24.34 9.64 12.26
N ARG A 84 25.56 9.72 11.77
CA ARG A 84 26.65 10.40 12.45
C ARG A 84 27.49 11.18 11.45
N ARG A 85 27.77 12.44 11.76
CA ARG A 85 28.69 13.28 10.98
C ARG A 85 29.65 13.96 11.94
N MET A 86 30.94 13.84 11.68
CA MET A 86 31.97 14.55 12.41
C MET A 86 32.58 15.60 11.50
N VAL A 87 32.71 16.83 12.00
CA VAL A 87 33.30 17.96 11.28
C VAL A 87 34.45 18.49 12.10
N PRO A 88 35.68 18.60 11.56
CA PRO A 88 36.80 19.18 12.29
C PRO A 88 36.51 20.64 12.63
N THR A 89 36.83 21.06 13.86
CA THR A 89 36.82 22.48 14.25
C THR A 89 38.22 23.08 14.12
N LEU A 90 38.33 24.41 14.17
CA LEU A 90 39.61 25.12 14.18
C LEU A 90 40.51 24.70 15.36
N ALA A 91 39.94 24.21 16.46
CA ALA A 91 40.66 23.74 17.63
C ALA A 91 41.20 22.29 17.49
N GLY A 92 40.99 21.64 16.33
CA GLY A 92 41.42 20.25 16.10
C GLY A 92 40.53 19.20 16.78
N VAL A 93 39.49 19.62 17.50
CA VAL A 93 38.51 18.72 18.12
C VAL A 93 37.29 18.59 17.20
N PRO A 94 36.83 17.38 16.84
CA PRO A 94 35.70 17.23 15.95
C PRO A 94 34.38 17.60 16.64
N LEU A 95 33.56 18.39 15.95
CA LEU A 95 32.16 18.59 16.25
C LEU A 95 31.38 17.37 15.73
N ASP A 96 30.72 16.66 16.64
CA ASP A 96 30.02 15.40 16.42
C ASP A 96 28.51 15.63 16.41
N PHE A 97 27.91 15.41 15.25
CA PHE A 97 26.46 15.39 15.04
C PHE A 97 26.00 13.94 15.04
N GLN A 98 25.20 13.55 16.02
CA GLN A 98 24.63 12.21 16.11
C GLN A 98 23.10 12.28 16.06
N TYR A 99 22.52 11.33 15.34
CA TYR A 99 21.09 11.15 15.22
C TYR A 99 20.79 9.67 15.35
N ARG A 100 20.00 9.29 16.35
CA ARG A 100 19.57 7.90 16.56
C ARG A 100 18.09 7.89 16.80
N SER A 101 17.36 7.07 16.07
CA SER A 101 15.93 6.87 16.26
C SER A 101 15.65 5.37 16.30
N ALA A 102 14.88 4.94 17.28
CA ALA A 102 14.42 3.58 17.43
C ALA A 102 12.94 3.57 17.85
N ALA A 103 12.22 2.52 17.46
CA ALA A 103 10.85 2.31 17.88
C ALA A 103 10.61 0.85 18.23
N VAL A 104 9.81 0.60 19.26
CA VAL A 104 9.30 -0.71 19.63
C VAL A 104 7.80 -0.69 19.37
N VAL A 105 7.34 -1.65 18.59
CA VAL A 105 5.93 -1.83 18.26
C VAL A 105 5.49 -3.18 18.81
N LYS A 106 4.46 -3.16 19.65
CA LYS A 106 3.75 -4.34 20.12
C LYS A 106 2.29 -4.24 19.69
N THR A 107 1.83 -5.16 18.88
CA THR A 107 0.44 -5.19 18.42
C THR A 107 -0.19 -6.54 18.72
N THR A 108 -1.29 -6.52 19.46
CA THR A 108 -2.13 -7.68 19.67
C THR A 108 -3.36 -7.58 18.77
N ALA A 109 -3.55 -8.54 17.88
CA ALA A 109 -4.72 -8.65 17.04
C ALA A 109 -5.52 -9.89 17.46
N LYS A 110 -6.76 -9.69 17.88
CA LYS A 110 -7.73 -10.75 18.13
C LYS A 110 -8.83 -10.62 17.08
N ALA A 111 -9.13 -11.68 16.38
CA ALA A 111 -10.21 -11.70 15.41
C ALA A 111 -11.02 -12.98 15.57
N ASN A 112 -12.33 -12.85 15.58
CA ASN A 112 -13.25 -13.97 15.58
C ASN A 112 -14.13 -13.87 14.34
N LEU A 113 -14.36 -14.98 13.67
CA LEU A 113 -15.20 -15.08 12.48
C LEU A 113 -16.14 -16.26 12.62
N ASN A 114 -17.44 -15.97 12.64
CA ASN A 114 -18.52 -16.94 12.69
C ASN A 114 -19.22 -17.01 11.34
N VAL A 115 -19.41 -18.23 10.83
CA VAL A 115 -20.02 -18.47 9.52
C VAL A 115 -21.24 -19.37 9.70
N GLU A 116 -22.40 -18.89 9.26
CA GLU A 116 -23.64 -19.67 9.25
C GLU A 116 -24.00 -20.18 7.84
N PRO A 117 -24.43 -21.45 7.70
CA PRO A 117 -24.62 -22.43 8.77
C PRO A 117 -23.30 -23.07 9.28
N SER A 118 -22.21 -22.96 8.51
CA SER A 118 -20.91 -23.58 8.80
C SER A 118 -19.79 -22.99 7.94
N ILE A 119 -18.55 -22.98 8.45
CA ILE A 119 -17.31 -22.60 7.72
C ILE A 119 -17.10 -23.44 6.47
N THR A 120 -17.65 -24.65 6.45
CA THR A 120 -17.56 -25.60 5.34
C THR A 120 -18.28 -25.12 4.07
N SER A 121 -19.16 -24.14 4.24
CA SER A 121 -20.00 -23.56 3.20
C SER A 121 -19.61 -22.11 2.91
N LEU A 122 -18.35 -21.72 3.09
CA LEU A 122 -17.90 -20.32 3.02
C LEU A 122 -18.13 -19.61 1.66
N LEU A 123 -18.50 -20.36 0.61
CA LEU A 123 -18.91 -19.80 -0.70
C LEU A 123 -20.44 -19.73 -0.86
N LYS A 124 -21.21 -20.31 0.07
CA LYS A 124 -22.68 -20.39 0.13
C LYS A 124 -23.22 -20.02 1.52
N PHE A 125 -22.50 -19.16 2.24
CA PHE A 125 -22.89 -18.76 3.59
C PHE A 125 -24.15 -17.89 3.54
N GLN A 126 -24.94 -17.93 4.62
CA GLN A 126 -26.12 -17.09 4.78
C GLN A 126 -25.75 -15.80 5.52
N THR A 127 -25.06 -15.98 6.64
CA THR A 127 -24.61 -14.89 7.51
C THR A 127 -23.15 -15.13 7.87
N LEU A 128 -22.36 -14.06 7.85
CA LEU A 128 -20.98 -14.01 8.28
C LEU A 128 -20.88 -12.92 9.35
N THR A 129 -20.60 -13.28 10.60
CA THR A 129 -20.33 -12.30 11.65
C THR A 129 -18.85 -12.36 12.01
N GLY A 130 -18.23 -11.20 12.16
CA GLY A 130 -16.83 -11.07 12.49
C GLY A 130 -16.64 -10.03 13.58
N SER A 131 -15.61 -10.21 14.40
CA SER A 131 -15.11 -9.16 15.27
C SER A 131 -13.59 -9.12 15.19
N ALA A 132 -13.03 -7.93 15.29
CA ALA A 132 -11.61 -7.67 15.28
C ALA A 132 -11.30 -6.62 16.36
N GLU A 133 -10.46 -7.01 17.31
CA GLU A 133 -9.87 -6.14 18.31
C GLU A 133 -8.36 -6.04 18.01
N ILE A 134 -7.90 -4.82 17.76
CA ILE A 134 -6.50 -4.52 17.44
C ILE A 134 -5.99 -3.53 18.49
N THR A 135 -5.02 -3.97 19.29
CA THR A 135 -4.45 -3.24 20.42
C THR A 135 -2.97 -2.96 20.13
N PRO A 136 -2.64 -1.88 19.39
CA PRO A 136 -1.27 -1.47 19.15
C PRO A 136 -0.73 -0.63 20.32
N CYS A 137 0.52 -0.89 20.70
CA CYS A 137 1.31 -0.11 21.65
C CYS A 137 2.64 0.21 20.99
N ILE A 138 2.88 1.49 20.76
CA ILE A 138 4.07 1.99 20.04
C ILE A 138 4.85 2.88 20.99
N GLY A 139 6.11 2.56 21.20
CA GLY A 139 7.07 3.41 21.91
C GLY A 139 8.21 3.79 20.98
N ALA A 140 8.38 5.06 20.69
CA ALA A 140 9.46 5.57 19.86
C ALA A 140 10.37 6.50 20.67
N HIS A 141 11.67 6.36 20.46
CA HIS A 141 12.70 7.16 21.09
C HIS A 141 13.65 7.71 20.03
N GLU A 142 13.97 8.98 20.17
CA GLU A 142 14.89 9.66 19.29
C GLU A 142 15.87 10.48 20.11
N HIS A 143 17.15 10.31 19.81
CA HIS A 143 18.28 10.97 20.44
C HIS A 143 19.04 11.75 19.37
N ARG A 144 19.05 13.07 19.49
CA ARG A 144 19.87 13.96 18.65
C ARG A 144 20.94 14.59 19.53
N GLN A 145 22.19 14.60 19.09
CA GLN A 145 23.29 15.19 19.83
C GLN A 145 24.15 16.04 18.92
N ILE A 146 24.54 17.22 19.38
CA ILE A 146 25.51 18.08 18.71
C ILE A 146 26.52 18.53 19.77
N GLY A 147 27.80 18.24 19.55
CA GLY A 147 28.81 18.67 20.50
C GLY A 147 30.17 18.01 20.29
N ILE A 148 31.03 18.11 21.30
CA ILE A 148 32.34 17.48 21.32
C ILE A 148 32.20 16.05 21.82
N HIS A 149 32.84 15.10 21.16
CA HIS A 149 32.91 13.71 21.58
C HIS A 149 34.34 13.20 21.47
N THR A 150 35.02 13.11 22.61
CA THR A 150 36.33 12.48 22.76
C THR A 150 36.22 11.26 23.70
N PRO A 151 37.23 10.40 23.81
CA PRO A 151 37.22 9.27 24.74
C PRO A 151 37.05 9.64 26.22
N TYR A 152 37.49 10.85 26.61
CA TYR A 152 37.51 11.31 28.01
C TYR A 152 36.49 12.40 28.32
N LEU A 153 36.02 13.11 27.30
CA LEU A 153 35.12 14.24 27.44
C LEU A 153 34.06 14.23 26.33
N ARG A 154 32.79 14.22 26.72
CA ARG A 154 31.67 14.51 25.83
C ARG A 154 30.92 15.70 26.37
N MET A 155 30.62 16.67 25.53
CA MET A 155 29.80 17.80 25.94
C MET A 155 29.03 18.36 24.76
N GLY A 156 27.92 19.01 25.04
CA GLY A 156 27.16 19.73 24.03
C GLY A 156 25.68 19.70 24.34
N LEU A 157 24.88 19.74 23.28
CA LEU A 157 23.43 19.72 23.33
C LEU A 157 22.93 18.33 22.98
N GLN A 158 21.96 17.85 23.74
CA GLN A 158 21.19 16.66 23.40
C GLN A 158 19.70 16.97 23.42
N VAL A 159 19.00 16.47 22.41
CA VAL A 159 17.55 16.42 22.34
C VAL A 159 17.15 14.96 22.51
N LYS A 160 16.31 14.70 23.51
CA LYS A 160 15.65 13.41 23.72
C LYS A 160 14.18 13.58 23.41
N ALA A 161 13.72 12.90 22.38
CA ALA A 161 12.30 12.81 22.08
C ALA A 161 11.79 11.42 22.43
N ALA A 162 10.61 11.38 23.05
CA ALA A 162 9.87 10.16 23.30
C ALA A 162 8.45 10.35 22.79
N ALA A 163 7.96 9.37 22.05
CA ALA A 163 6.57 9.32 21.62
C ALA A 163 5.97 7.97 22.02
N ARG A 164 4.80 7.99 22.64
CA ARG A 164 4.01 6.80 22.95
C ARG A 164 2.66 6.91 22.27
N ALA A 165 2.23 5.87 21.57
CA ALA A 165 0.93 5.83 20.94
C ALA A 165 0.20 4.51 21.21
N ASN A 166 -1.09 4.59 21.55
CA ASN A 166 -1.94 3.43 21.82
C ASN A 166 -3.32 3.53 21.12
N PRO A 167 -3.39 3.52 19.77
CA PRO A 167 -4.64 3.68 19.04
C PRO A 167 -5.46 2.39 18.94
N ASP A 168 -5.98 1.89 20.06
CA ASP A 168 -6.81 0.69 20.12
C ASP A 168 -8.06 0.78 19.23
N GLN A 169 -8.35 -0.29 18.50
CA GLN A 169 -9.50 -0.41 17.60
C GLN A 169 -10.33 -1.63 17.97
N ASN A 170 -11.65 -1.48 18.01
CA ASN A 170 -12.57 -2.58 18.24
C ASN A 170 -13.75 -2.50 17.26
N ILE A 171 -13.74 -3.42 16.30
CA ILE A 171 -14.65 -3.44 15.17
C ILE A 171 -15.42 -4.75 15.22
N ALA A 172 -16.74 -4.69 15.14
CA ALA A 172 -17.58 -5.82 14.81
C ALA A 172 -18.17 -5.61 13.41
N MET A 173 -18.37 -6.69 12.67
CA MET A 173 -18.94 -6.67 11.34
C MET A 173 -19.93 -7.81 11.20
N THR A 174 -21.04 -7.55 10.53
CA THR A 174 -22.05 -8.54 10.18
C THR A 174 -22.37 -8.40 8.71
N PHE A 175 -22.24 -9.49 7.97
CA PHE A 175 -22.52 -9.55 6.55
C PHE A 175 -23.61 -10.59 6.32
N GLN A 176 -24.68 -10.19 5.62
CA GLN A 176 -25.74 -11.08 5.16
C GLN A 176 -25.74 -11.13 3.63
N ALA A 177 -25.57 -12.34 3.08
CA ALA A 177 -25.40 -12.51 1.63
C ALA A 177 -26.61 -11.95 0.84
N GLY A 178 -26.33 -11.00 -0.06
CA GLY A 178 -27.31 -10.41 -0.96
C GLY A 178 -28.31 -9.44 -0.31
N LYS A 179 -28.08 -8.99 0.93
CA LYS A 179 -29.00 -8.11 1.65
C LYS A 179 -28.32 -6.89 2.26
N GLU A 180 -27.68 -7.09 3.41
CA GLU A 180 -27.25 -6.00 4.30
C GLU A 180 -25.83 -6.26 4.82
N TYR A 181 -25.08 -5.17 4.95
CA TYR A 181 -23.73 -5.15 5.51
C TYR A 181 -23.76 -4.16 6.65
N THR A 182 -23.45 -4.63 7.86
CA THR A 182 -23.40 -3.81 9.06
C THR A 182 -21.99 -3.83 9.64
N ILE A 183 -21.43 -2.66 9.92
CA ILE A 183 -20.15 -2.53 10.60
C ILE A 183 -20.39 -1.72 11.87
N ASP A 184 -20.08 -2.29 13.02
CA ASP A 184 -20.24 -1.65 14.32
C ASP A 184 -18.87 -1.33 14.89
N TYR A 185 -18.57 -0.05 15.03
CA TYR A 185 -17.36 0.41 15.70
C TYR A 185 -17.67 0.73 17.16
N LYS A 186 -17.08 -0.01 18.09
CA LYS A 186 -17.30 0.24 19.51
C LYS A 186 -16.57 1.50 19.94
N LEU A 187 -17.32 2.46 20.48
CA LEU A 187 -16.77 3.73 20.92
C LEU A 187 -16.17 3.57 22.34
N PRO A 188 -15.04 4.24 22.63
CA PRO A 188 -14.47 4.24 23.97
C PRO A 188 -15.46 4.81 24.99
N GLN A 189 -15.62 4.13 26.13
CA GLN A 189 -16.52 4.54 27.20
C GLN A 189 -15.86 5.42 28.27
N GLU A 190 -14.54 5.55 28.18
CA GLU A 190 -13.68 6.34 29.06
C GLU A 190 -12.64 7.09 28.22
N GLN A 191 -12.08 8.17 28.78
CA GLN A 191 -11.00 8.89 28.14
C GLN A 191 -9.76 7.99 28.03
N ARG A 192 -9.10 8.01 26.88
CA ARG A 192 -7.88 7.24 26.60
C ARG A 192 -6.79 8.13 26.03
N ASP A 193 -5.55 7.85 26.39
CA ASP A 193 -4.37 8.50 25.81
C ASP A 193 -4.00 7.81 24.49
N ILE A 194 -4.11 8.56 23.39
CA ILE A 194 -3.86 8.05 22.04
C ILE A 194 -2.41 8.29 21.63
N LEU A 195 -1.89 9.48 21.93
CA LEU A 195 -0.55 9.89 21.56
C LEU A 195 -0.02 10.87 22.60
N HIS A 196 1.14 10.55 23.15
CA HIS A 196 1.91 11.45 24.00
C HIS A 196 3.28 11.65 23.37
N ILE A 197 3.63 12.89 23.06
CA ILE A 197 4.94 13.26 22.52
C ILE A 197 5.60 14.20 23.50
N LYS A 198 6.85 13.92 23.84
CA LYS A 198 7.68 14.77 24.69
C LYS A 198 9.05 14.97 24.05
N TYR A 199 9.44 16.22 23.89
CA TYR A 199 10.78 16.64 23.51
C TYR A 199 11.43 17.32 24.72
N ASP A 200 12.64 16.86 25.06
CA ASP A 200 13.44 17.39 26.15
C ASP A 200 14.83 17.75 25.62
N THR A 201 15.24 18.99 25.85
CA THR A 201 16.52 19.51 25.38
C THR A 201 17.35 19.97 26.54
N GLN A 202 18.59 19.50 26.57
CA GLN A 202 19.49 19.75 27.67
C GLN A 202 20.92 19.89 27.14
N ALA A 203 21.67 20.80 27.76
CA ALA A 203 23.11 20.75 27.68
C ALA A 203 23.62 19.65 28.61
N PHE A 204 24.73 19.02 28.27
CA PHE A 204 25.36 18.03 29.12
C PHE A 204 26.88 18.10 29.01
N VAL A 205 27.54 17.65 30.08
CA VAL A 205 28.98 17.41 30.13
C VAL A 205 29.18 16.05 30.79
N GLN A 206 29.87 15.15 30.10
CA GLN A 206 30.23 13.83 30.56
C GLN A 206 31.76 13.70 30.53
N GLN A 207 32.35 13.46 31.69
CA GLN A 207 33.80 13.27 31.81
C GLN A 207 34.07 11.84 32.27
N LYS A 208 35.03 11.18 31.63
CA LYS A 208 35.51 9.86 32.01
C LYS A 208 36.91 10.01 32.59
N ASN A 209 37.07 9.69 33.87
CA ASN A 209 38.36 9.66 34.52
C ASN A 209 39.22 8.54 33.90
N PRO A 210 40.46 8.84 33.44
CA PRO A 210 41.30 7.88 32.73
C PRO A 210 41.84 6.77 33.63
N GLU A 211 42.01 7.00 34.93
CA GLU A 211 42.65 6.06 35.87
C GLU A 211 41.67 5.02 36.40
N ASN A 212 40.47 5.46 36.81
CA ASN A 212 39.47 4.57 37.41
C ASN A 212 38.25 4.32 36.51
N CYS A 213 38.25 4.86 35.29
CA CYS A 213 37.15 4.77 34.32
C CYS A 213 35.79 5.28 34.81
N LYS A 214 35.73 5.98 35.96
CA LYS A 214 34.50 6.55 36.51
C LYS A 214 34.01 7.67 35.60
N ILE A 215 32.72 7.64 35.30
CA ILE A 215 32.06 8.64 34.46
C ILE A 215 31.29 9.60 35.36
N THR A 216 31.60 10.89 35.30
CA THR A 216 30.78 11.97 35.86
C THR A 216 29.90 12.54 34.76
N HIS A 217 28.66 12.86 35.11
CA HIS A 217 27.66 13.35 34.14
C HIS A 217 26.90 14.51 34.77
N GLU A 218 27.04 15.68 34.15
CA GLU A 218 26.33 16.90 34.52
C GLU A 218 25.36 17.28 33.40
N GLN A 219 24.16 17.69 33.78
CA GLN A 219 23.10 18.10 32.85
C GLN A 219 22.55 19.45 33.26
N VAL A 220 22.35 20.31 32.27
CA VAL A 220 21.67 21.59 32.44
C VAL A 220 20.45 21.55 31.53
N ALA A 221 19.26 21.47 32.12
CA ALA A 221 18.01 21.53 31.38
C ALA A 221 17.90 22.91 30.70
N MET A 222 17.42 22.93 29.45
CA MET A 222 17.01 24.20 28.83
C MET A 222 15.61 24.57 29.30
N ASP A 223 15.49 25.08 30.52
CA ASP A 223 14.21 25.52 31.05
C ASP A 223 13.81 26.88 30.47
N PHE A 224 12.67 26.92 29.77
CA PHE A 224 12.04 28.19 29.39
C PHE A 224 11.24 28.74 30.56
N LYS A 225 11.31 30.06 30.80
CA LYS A 225 10.37 30.71 31.72
C LYS A 225 8.95 30.53 31.18
N ARG A 226 7.95 30.42 32.08
CA ARG A 226 6.55 30.16 31.71
C ARG A 226 5.97 31.06 30.60
N HIS A 227 6.38 32.33 30.52
CA HIS A 227 5.90 33.26 29.48
C HIS A 227 6.49 33.02 28.08
N HIS A 228 7.53 32.20 27.97
CA HIS A 228 8.11 31.74 26.69
C HIS A 228 7.53 30.39 26.24
N LEU A 229 6.57 29.85 26.99
CA LEU A 229 5.85 28.64 26.63
C LEU A 229 4.40 29.00 26.30
N LYS A 230 3.97 28.65 25.10
CA LYS A 230 2.57 28.72 24.71
C LYS A 230 1.88 27.46 25.22
N LYS A 231 0.92 27.64 26.13
CA LYS A 231 0.02 26.56 26.54
C LYS A 231 -1.00 26.33 25.42
N ILE A 232 -1.06 25.10 24.94
CA ILE A 232 -2.11 24.65 24.03
C ILE A 232 -3.28 24.23 24.91
N GLU A 233 -4.29 25.08 24.99
CA GLU A 233 -5.52 24.75 25.72
C GLU A 233 -6.22 23.55 25.09
N LYS A 234 -6.83 22.72 25.95
CA LYS A 234 -7.51 21.50 25.54
C LYS A 234 -8.60 21.84 24.52
N THR A 235 -8.34 21.48 23.27
CA THR A 235 -9.26 21.70 22.16
C THR A 235 -9.77 20.35 21.69
N CYS A 236 -11.08 20.15 21.79
CA CYS A 236 -11.73 18.90 21.43
C CYS A 236 -12.60 19.05 20.18
N LYS A 237 -12.59 18.04 19.29
CA LYS A 237 -13.41 18.00 18.06
C LYS A 237 -13.94 16.58 17.82
N GLY A 238 -15.14 16.48 17.27
CA GLY A 238 -15.72 15.22 16.75
C GLY A 238 -16.97 14.70 17.46
N GLU A 239 -17.25 15.16 18.70
CA GLU A 239 -18.33 14.61 19.54
C GLU A 239 -19.71 14.61 18.88
N ASN A 240 -19.99 15.61 18.05
CA ASN A 240 -21.29 15.77 17.42
C ASN A 240 -21.55 14.77 16.28
N PHE A 241 -20.51 14.24 15.63
CA PHE A 241 -20.68 13.38 14.46
C PHE A 241 -20.67 11.90 14.82
N PHE A 242 -19.67 11.48 15.60
CA PHE A 242 -19.43 10.06 15.88
C PHE A 242 -19.53 9.73 17.36
N GLY A 243 -19.96 10.67 18.22
CA GLY A 243 -20.11 10.41 19.65
C GLY A 243 -18.78 10.29 20.40
N VAL A 244 -17.68 10.68 19.76
CA VAL A 244 -16.32 10.68 20.33
C VAL A 244 -15.63 11.98 19.95
N GLN A 245 -14.80 12.48 20.86
CA GLN A 245 -13.98 13.66 20.64
C GLN A 245 -12.51 13.32 20.76
N LEU A 246 -11.74 13.83 19.80
CA LEU A 246 -10.29 13.90 19.91
C LEU A 246 -9.92 15.25 20.49
N CYS A 247 -9.20 15.22 21.60
CA CYS A 247 -8.74 16.39 22.32
C CYS A 247 -7.23 16.49 22.19
N VAL A 248 -6.75 17.69 21.91
CA VAL A 248 -5.32 18.00 21.86
C VAL A 248 -5.03 19.06 22.92
N GLU A 249 -4.02 18.81 23.74
CA GLU A 249 -3.51 19.76 24.72
C GLU A 249 -2.00 19.62 24.88
N GLY A 250 -1.35 20.62 25.47
CA GLY A 250 0.08 20.57 25.67
C GLY A 250 0.72 21.92 25.90
N GLN A 251 2.03 21.95 25.68
CA GLN A 251 2.85 23.15 25.75
C GLN A 251 3.94 23.08 24.69
N CYS A 252 4.24 24.22 24.09
CA CYS A 252 5.34 24.36 23.16
C CYS A 252 6.02 25.71 23.35
N PRO A 253 7.26 25.88 22.89
CA PRO A 253 7.91 27.19 22.87
C PRO A 253 7.07 28.20 22.07
N ASP A 254 6.85 29.37 22.66
CA ASP A 254 6.15 30.47 22.00
C ASP A 254 7.13 31.23 21.11
N LEU A 255 7.12 30.91 19.81
CA LEU A 255 8.05 31.49 18.84
C LEU A 255 8.03 33.03 18.78
N PRO A 256 6.87 33.70 18.85
CA PRO A 256 6.79 35.16 18.94
C PRO A 256 7.53 35.74 20.15
N SER A 257 7.23 35.29 21.38
CA SER A 257 7.91 35.80 22.58
C SER A 257 9.41 35.47 22.61
N LEU A 258 9.82 34.39 21.95
CA LEU A 258 11.22 34.02 21.76
C LEU A 258 11.92 34.78 20.63
N ARG A 259 11.17 35.55 19.81
CA ARG A 259 11.66 36.17 18.57
C ARG A 259 12.27 35.15 17.59
N LEU A 260 11.72 33.93 17.59
CA LEU A 260 12.14 32.79 16.78
C LEU A 260 11.07 32.37 15.76
N GLU A 261 10.19 33.27 15.35
CA GLU A 261 9.15 33.01 14.32
C GLU A 261 9.75 32.50 13.01
N GLN A 262 10.99 32.88 12.70
CA GLN A 262 11.73 32.43 11.53
C GLN A 262 12.36 31.03 11.69
N VAL A 263 12.25 30.40 12.86
CA VAL A 263 12.76 29.05 13.15
C VAL A 263 11.59 28.12 13.50
N PRO A 264 10.72 27.78 12.53
CA PRO A 264 9.47 27.05 12.79
C PRO A 264 9.68 25.60 13.25
N VAL A 265 10.89 25.07 13.10
CA VAL A 265 11.27 23.75 13.63
C VAL A 265 11.66 23.79 15.10
N PHE A 266 11.82 24.97 15.71
CA PHE A 266 12.22 25.09 17.11
C PHE A 266 11.32 24.31 18.09
N PRO A 267 9.97 24.28 17.91
CA PRO A 267 9.10 23.45 18.75
C PRO A 267 9.35 21.94 18.62
N THR A 268 9.97 21.46 17.54
CA THR A 268 10.29 20.03 17.36
C THR A 268 11.67 19.65 17.92
N ILE A 269 12.39 20.60 18.51
CA ILE A 269 13.73 20.43 19.08
C ILE A 269 13.90 21.08 20.46
N ALA A 270 12.81 21.52 21.10
CA ALA A 270 12.82 22.22 22.37
C ALA A 270 11.74 21.62 23.30
N LEU A 271 11.57 22.17 24.52
CA LEU A 271 10.61 21.70 25.54
C LEU A 271 9.15 21.73 25.03
N THR A 272 8.75 20.69 24.32
CA THR A 272 7.42 20.50 23.76
C THR A 272 6.84 19.24 24.31
N GLU A 273 5.62 19.35 24.83
CA GLU A 273 4.84 18.22 25.29
C GLU A 273 3.44 18.31 24.69
N LEU A 274 3.02 17.27 23.99
CA LEU A 274 1.75 17.19 23.31
C LEU A 274 1.02 15.92 23.75
N HIS A 275 -0.21 16.09 24.20
CA HIS A 275 -1.12 15.02 24.58
C HIS A 275 -2.33 15.04 23.66
N VAL A 276 -2.55 13.91 22.99
CA VAL A 276 -3.76 13.65 22.22
C VAL A 276 -4.53 12.56 22.93
N THR A 277 -5.75 12.90 23.35
CA THR A 277 -6.65 11.99 24.04
C THR A 277 -7.92 11.80 23.22
N MET A 278 -8.53 10.63 23.35
CA MET A 278 -9.84 10.35 22.80
C MET A 278 -10.80 10.13 23.96
N ALA A 279 -11.90 10.87 23.98
CA ALA A 279 -12.93 10.73 25.00
C ALA A 279 -14.30 10.50 24.35
N PRO A 280 -15.21 9.77 25.01
CA PRO A 280 -16.61 9.77 24.59
C PRO A 280 -17.21 11.18 24.67
N ALA A 281 -18.25 11.41 23.87
CA ALA A 281 -19.16 12.52 24.09
C ALA A 281 -19.87 12.38 25.46
N ALA A 282 -20.42 13.47 25.99
CA ALA A 282 -21.03 13.48 27.32
C ALA A 282 -22.16 12.45 27.49
N ASP A 283 -22.87 12.16 26.40
CA ASP A 283 -23.97 11.21 26.29
C ASP A 283 -23.55 9.75 26.05
N LYS A 284 -22.24 9.47 25.95
CA LYS A 284 -21.61 8.14 25.90
C LYS A 284 -22.33 7.12 24.99
N PRO A 285 -22.43 7.37 23.68
CA PRO A 285 -22.92 6.35 22.75
C PRO A 285 -22.04 5.09 22.80
N ALA A 286 -22.66 3.92 22.71
CA ALA A 286 -21.97 2.64 22.84
C ALA A 286 -21.14 2.29 21.59
N ALA A 287 -21.67 2.60 20.41
CA ALA A 287 -21.08 2.25 19.13
C ALA A 287 -21.51 3.24 18.04
N ALA A 288 -20.74 3.27 16.94
CA ALA A 288 -21.16 3.83 15.67
C ALA A 288 -21.53 2.67 14.73
N HIS A 289 -22.77 2.67 14.27
CA HIS A 289 -23.36 1.65 13.42
C HIS A 289 -23.36 2.12 11.97
N TRP A 290 -22.63 1.43 11.10
CA TRP A 290 -22.69 1.63 9.66
C TRP A 290 -23.56 0.55 9.04
N LYS A 291 -24.71 0.95 8.50
CA LYS A 291 -25.60 0.05 7.76
C LYS A 291 -25.50 0.37 6.28
N HIS A 292 -25.34 -0.66 5.45
CA HIS A 292 -25.29 -0.55 4.00
C HIS A 292 -26.28 -1.53 3.37
N VAL A 293 -27.01 -1.08 2.35
CA VAL A 293 -27.95 -1.89 1.57
C VAL A 293 -27.65 -1.66 0.09
N VAL A 294 -27.48 -2.75 -0.66
CA VAL A 294 -27.36 -2.69 -2.11
C VAL A 294 -28.76 -2.60 -2.70
N GLU A 295 -29.17 -1.40 -3.12
CA GLU A 295 -30.50 -1.19 -3.72
C GLU A 295 -30.54 -1.66 -5.18
N LYS A 296 -29.43 -1.52 -5.90
CA LYS A 296 -29.37 -1.84 -7.33
C LYS A 296 -27.97 -2.29 -7.72
N ASN A 297 -27.87 -3.38 -8.47
CA ASN A 297 -26.62 -3.86 -9.06
C ASN A 297 -26.92 -4.53 -10.40
N ASP A 298 -26.88 -3.75 -11.49
CA ASP A 298 -27.12 -4.22 -12.85
C ASP A 298 -25.92 -3.93 -13.77
N GLU A 299 -26.02 -4.23 -15.06
CA GLU A 299 -24.94 -4.00 -16.03
C GLU A 299 -24.56 -2.53 -16.22
N LYS A 300 -25.42 -1.58 -15.83
CA LYS A 300 -25.23 -0.14 -16.01
C LYS A 300 -24.73 0.54 -14.73
N GLU A 301 -25.23 0.13 -13.58
CA GLU A 301 -25.11 0.88 -12.34
C GLU A 301 -25.05 -0.05 -11.10
N LEU A 302 -24.22 0.34 -10.13
CA LEU A 302 -24.26 -0.16 -8.75
C LEU A 302 -24.67 1.01 -7.84
N ARG A 303 -25.77 0.86 -7.09
CA ARG A 303 -26.25 1.83 -6.12
C ARG A 303 -26.34 1.19 -4.73
N VAL A 304 -25.67 1.81 -3.77
CA VAL A 304 -25.63 1.40 -2.37
C VAL A 304 -26.13 2.57 -1.53
N VAL A 305 -27.12 2.33 -0.67
CA VAL A 305 -27.58 3.32 0.30
C VAL A 305 -27.13 2.85 1.67
N GLY A 306 -26.67 3.79 2.50
CA GLY A 306 -26.28 3.48 3.86
C GLY A 306 -26.56 4.61 4.83
N GLN A 307 -26.40 4.30 6.10
CA GLN A 307 -26.55 5.25 7.19
C GLN A 307 -25.49 4.97 8.24
N ILE A 308 -24.84 6.03 8.70
CA ILE A 308 -24.04 6.02 9.93
C ILE A 308 -24.97 6.45 11.06
N ASP A 309 -25.08 5.65 12.11
CA ASP A 309 -25.83 5.99 13.31
C ASP A 309 -24.92 5.86 14.55
N ALA A 310 -24.63 7.00 15.19
CA ALA A 310 -23.90 7.07 16.45
C ALA A 310 -24.76 7.74 17.54
N SER A 311 -26.07 7.57 17.44
CA SER A 311 -27.02 8.17 18.37
C SER A 311 -26.90 7.54 19.76
N SER A 312 -27.17 8.34 20.78
CA SER A 312 -27.39 7.87 22.16
C SER A 312 -28.88 7.94 22.49
N GLY A 313 -29.23 7.61 23.74
CA GLY A 313 -30.61 7.78 24.23
C GLY A 313 -31.07 9.24 24.27
N THR A 314 -30.16 10.22 24.18
CA THR A 314 -30.48 11.66 24.33
C THR A 314 -30.08 12.51 23.12
N VAL A 315 -29.14 12.07 22.30
CA VAL A 315 -28.65 12.83 21.14
C VAL A 315 -28.71 11.99 19.88
N THR A 316 -29.37 12.49 18.85
CA THR A 316 -29.43 11.84 17.52
C THR A 316 -28.21 12.22 16.68
N ARG A 317 -27.54 11.21 16.12
CA ARG A 317 -26.41 11.36 15.18
C ARG A 317 -26.58 10.40 14.01
N GLN A 318 -27.38 10.82 13.04
CA GLN A 318 -27.67 10.03 11.84
C GLN A 318 -27.14 10.72 10.60
N ILE A 319 -26.32 10.00 9.85
CA ILE A 319 -25.65 10.49 8.65
C ILE A 319 -25.97 9.52 7.52
N PRO A 320 -27.07 9.73 6.78
CA PRO A 320 -27.39 8.95 5.61
C PRO A 320 -26.47 9.32 4.45
N TYR A 321 -26.15 8.32 3.62
CA TYR A 321 -25.36 8.50 2.41
C TYR A 321 -25.75 7.50 1.33
N THR A 322 -25.42 7.84 0.09
CA THR A 322 -25.63 7.02 -1.10
C THR A 322 -24.33 6.97 -1.90
N VAL A 323 -23.96 5.77 -2.34
CA VAL A 323 -22.84 5.55 -3.26
C VAL A 323 -23.40 4.99 -4.56
N THR A 324 -23.22 5.73 -5.65
CA THR A 324 -23.60 5.32 -7.00
C THR A 324 -22.36 5.16 -7.85
N TYR A 325 -22.20 4.01 -8.51
CA TYR A 325 -21.15 3.76 -9.49
C TYR A 325 -21.76 3.46 -10.85
N THR A 326 -21.56 4.37 -11.80
CA THR A 326 -22.00 4.25 -13.20
C THR A 326 -20.91 3.61 -14.05
N LYS A 327 -21.16 2.39 -14.56
CA LYS A 327 -20.14 1.56 -15.21
C LYS A 327 -19.67 2.13 -16.55
N ALA A 328 -20.58 2.68 -17.36
CA ALA A 328 -20.24 3.26 -18.67
C ALA A 328 -19.34 4.50 -18.55
N ALA A 329 -19.67 5.40 -17.63
CA ALA A 329 -18.89 6.62 -17.38
C ALA A 329 -17.67 6.40 -16.46
N ARG A 330 -17.54 5.20 -15.85
CA ARG A 330 -16.58 4.90 -14.78
C ARG A 330 -16.59 5.97 -13.68
N GLN A 331 -17.80 6.42 -13.33
CA GLN A 331 -18.02 7.52 -12.40
C GLN A 331 -18.55 6.97 -11.09
N MET A 332 -17.95 7.38 -9.98
CA MET A 332 -18.43 7.15 -8.63
C MET A 332 -18.97 8.46 -8.06
N VAL A 333 -20.16 8.42 -7.47
CA VAL A 333 -20.79 9.54 -6.77
C VAL A 333 -21.12 9.09 -5.35
N ILE A 334 -20.52 9.73 -4.37
CA ILE A 334 -20.84 9.56 -2.94
C ILE A 334 -21.60 10.82 -2.52
N GLN A 335 -22.83 10.66 -2.06
CA GLN A 335 -23.70 11.76 -1.64
C GLN A 335 -24.16 11.53 -0.19
N MET A 336 -24.08 12.57 0.63
CA MET A 336 -24.60 12.65 2.00
C MET A 336 -25.56 13.83 2.03
N GLN A 337 -26.76 13.66 2.56
CA GLN A 337 -27.77 14.72 2.61
C GLN A 337 -28.81 14.42 3.68
N GLY A 338 -29.34 15.44 4.37
CA GLY A 338 -30.36 15.25 5.40
C GLY A 338 -29.80 14.65 6.68
N THR A 339 -28.57 15.06 7.04
CA THR A 339 -27.92 14.65 8.28
C THR A 339 -28.66 15.19 9.51
N LYS A 340 -28.81 14.35 10.53
CA LYS A 340 -29.38 14.69 11.83
C LYS A 340 -28.29 14.52 12.87
N ALA A 341 -27.38 15.48 12.95
CA ALA A 341 -26.28 15.51 13.90
C ALA A 341 -26.05 16.94 14.39
N PRO A 342 -25.77 17.17 15.69
CA PRO A 342 -25.65 18.51 16.24
C PRO A 342 -24.62 19.40 15.52
N GLY A 343 -25.04 20.57 15.04
CA GLY A 343 -24.18 21.49 14.30
C GLY A 343 -23.87 21.06 12.86
N CYS A 344 -24.50 19.99 12.39
CA CYS A 344 -24.55 19.61 11.00
C CYS A 344 -25.95 19.11 10.60
N GLU A 345 -26.98 19.84 11.02
CA GLU A 345 -28.35 19.61 10.59
C GLU A 345 -28.48 19.95 9.11
N ASP A 346 -29.04 19.02 8.33
CA ASP A 346 -29.24 19.16 6.89
C ASP A 346 -27.96 19.52 6.09
N CYS A 347 -26.80 19.08 6.60
CA CYS A 347 -25.57 19.14 5.85
C CYS A 347 -25.66 18.27 4.60
N MET A 348 -24.99 18.74 3.55
CA MET A 348 -24.82 18.01 2.31
C MET A 348 -23.36 17.88 1.94
N LEU A 349 -23.00 16.73 1.38
CA LEU A 349 -21.71 16.46 0.77
C LEU A 349 -21.94 15.63 -0.49
N LYS A 350 -21.31 16.00 -1.60
CA LYS A 350 -21.31 15.23 -2.84
C LYS A 350 -19.89 15.14 -3.37
N CYS A 351 -19.32 13.95 -3.35
CA CYS A 351 -18.05 13.63 -3.97
C CYS A 351 -18.31 12.89 -5.28
N THR A 352 -17.84 13.43 -6.39
CA THR A 352 -17.93 12.80 -7.72
C THR A 352 -16.52 12.51 -8.20
N ALA A 353 -16.19 11.25 -8.48
CA ALA A 353 -14.89 10.83 -8.98
C ALA A 353 -15.04 10.10 -10.32
N ASN A 354 -14.21 10.44 -11.31
CA ASN A 354 -14.16 9.79 -12.61
C ASN A 354 -12.70 9.80 -13.15
N PRO A 355 -12.42 9.23 -14.34
CA PRO A 355 -11.05 9.22 -14.86
C PRO A 355 -10.43 10.60 -15.14
N GLN A 356 -11.24 11.67 -15.26
CA GLN A 356 -10.77 13.03 -15.52
C GLN A 356 -10.44 13.80 -14.24
N GLY A 357 -11.03 13.41 -13.10
CA GLY A 357 -10.78 14.05 -11.82
C GLY A 357 -11.82 13.72 -10.75
N MET A 358 -11.76 14.49 -9.67
CA MET A 358 -12.64 14.38 -8.52
C MET A 358 -13.18 15.76 -8.14
N THR A 359 -14.47 15.86 -7.87
CA THR A 359 -15.12 17.08 -7.39
C THR A 359 -15.81 16.80 -6.07
N LEU A 360 -15.49 17.58 -5.04
CA LEU A 360 -16.10 17.56 -3.72
C LEU A 360 -16.91 18.84 -3.52
N GLN A 361 -18.21 18.68 -3.32
CA GLN A 361 -19.16 19.74 -3.03
C GLN A 361 -19.71 19.54 -1.61
N PHE A 362 -19.80 20.60 -0.80
CA PHE A 362 -20.37 20.50 0.54
C PHE A 362 -20.95 21.82 1.03
N GLY A 363 -21.91 21.74 1.96
CA GLY A 363 -22.59 22.90 2.54
C GLY A 363 -23.73 22.50 3.48
N ARG A 364 -24.59 23.45 3.83
CA ARG A 364 -25.79 23.24 4.67
C ARG A 364 -27.01 23.61 3.84
N GLY A 365 -27.89 22.65 3.56
CA GLY A 365 -29.02 22.82 2.63
C GLY A 365 -28.62 22.92 1.17
N ASP A 366 -27.70 23.83 0.83
CA ASP A 366 -27.17 24.10 -0.51
C ASP A 366 -25.65 23.88 -0.61
N VAL A 367 -25.15 23.77 -1.85
CA VAL A 367 -23.70 23.68 -2.12
C VAL A 367 -23.07 25.05 -1.92
N VAL A 368 -22.30 25.20 -0.85
CA VAL A 368 -21.57 26.44 -0.52
C VAL A 368 -20.12 26.35 -0.99
N TYR A 369 -19.48 25.20 -0.77
CA TYR A 369 -18.08 24.97 -1.09
C TYR A 369 -17.96 23.92 -2.19
N GLU A 370 -17.04 24.16 -3.12
CA GLU A 370 -16.70 23.23 -4.19
C GLU A 370 -15.19 23.24 -4.38
N VAL A 371 -14.61 22.04 -4.30
CA VAL A 371 -13.20 21.77 -4.55
C VAL A 371 -13.12 20.71 -5.64
N SER A 372 -12.32 20.95 -6.66
CA SER A 372 -12.07 19.98 -7.73
C SER A 372 -10.58 19.67 -7.79
N ALA A 373 -10.26 18.42 -8.08
CA ALA A 373 -8.92 17.90 -8.24
C ALA A 373 -8.85 17.17 -9.59
N ALA A 374 -7.98 17.64 -10.48
CA ALA A 374 -7.70 17.01 -11.75
C ALA A 374 -6.25 16.52 -11.78
N GLY A 375 -6.03 15.33 -12.33
CA GLY A 375 -4.70 14.74 -12.47
C GLY A 375 -4.49 14.30 -13.91
N GLN A 376 -3.37 14.69 -14.49
CA GLN A 376 -2.98 14.25 -15.82
C GLN A 376 -1.53 13.81 -15.84
N VAL A 377 -1.28 12.70 -16.52
CA VAL A 377 0.06 12.19 -16.77
C VAL A 377 0.37 12.42 -18.25
N GLN A 378 1.46 13.14 -18.51
CA GLN A 378 1.91 13.56 -19.84
C GLN A 378 3.31 13.01 -20.13
N ASP A 379 3.84 13.29 -21.32
CA ASP A 379 5.23 12.99 -21.69
C ASP A 379 5.58 11.51 -21.51
N GLN A 380 4.71 10.61 -21.99
CA GLN A 380 4.86 9.15 -21.88
C GLN A 380 5.02 8.64 -20.42
N GLY A 381 4.44 9.36 -19.45
CA GLY A 381 4.56 9.01 -18.03
C GLY A 381 5.69 9.73 -17.31
N LYS A 382 6.43 10.64 -17.97
CA LYS A 382 7.51 11.39 -17.30
C LYS A 382 7.02 12.59 -16.51
N THR A 383 5.84 13.13 -16.83
CA THR A 383 5.32 14.31 -16.14
C THR A 383 3.95 14.02 -15.51
N LEU A 384 3.83 14.20 -14.20
CA LEU A 384 2.57 14.24 -13.49
C LEU A 384 2.18 15.71 -13.23
N ARG A 385 0.97 16.10 -13.62
CA ARG A 385 0.38 17.39 -13.26
C ARG A 385 -0.87 17.16 -12.44
N LEU A 386 -0.91 17.75 -11.26
CA LEU A 386 -2.08 17.80 -10.39
C LEU A 386 -2.55 19.24 -10.31
N GLN A 387 -3.86 19.45 -10.46
CA GLN A 387 -4.49 20.75 -10.33
C GLN A 387 -5.63 20.64 -9.32
N PHE A 388 -5.67 21.58 -8.38
CA PHE A 388 -6.72 21.69 -7.38
C PHE A 388 -7.34 23.07 -7.53
N ASP A 389 -8.62 23.14 -7.87
CA ASP A 389 -9.36 24.38 -8.04
C ASP A 389 -10.49 24.44 -7.01
N TRP A 390 -10.83 25.64 -6.55
CA TRP A 390 -11.94 25.82 -5.61
C TRP A 390 -12.74 27.09 -5.90
N LYS A 391 -14.04 27.05 -5.61
CA LYS A 391 -14.89 28.26 -5.68
C LYS A 391 -14.68 29.14 -4.45
N GLU A 392 -14.76 28.52 -3.27
CA GLU A 392 -14.63 29.18 -1.98
C GLU A 392 -13.96 28.21 -1.00
N VAL A 393 -13.16 28.75 -0.08
CA VAL A 393 -12.47 27.98 0.96
C VAL A 393 -13.16 28.31 2.28
N PRO A 394 -13.50 27.30 3.12
CA PRO A 394 -14.12 27.59 4.41
C PRO A 394 -13.20 28.48 5.26
N GLU A 395 -13.80 29.42 5.99
CA GLU A 395 -13.06 30.46 6.73
C GLU A 395 -11.99 29.89 7.68
N GLY A 396 -12.28 28.77 8.34
CA GLY A 396 -11.30 28.11 9.22
C GLY A 396 -10.02 27.67 8.48
N TRP A 397 -10.14 27.20 7.23
CA TRP A 397 -9.00 26.85 6.40
C TRP A 397 -8.28 28.09 5.91
N ARG A 398 -9.00 29.15 5.53
CA ARG A 398 -8.40 30.45 5.15
C ARG A 398 -7.54 31.00 6.29
N LYS A 399 -8.08 31.02 7.51
CA LYS A 399 -7.35 31.47 8.70
C LYS A 399 -6.14 30.60 8.98
N PHE A 400 -6.30 29.27 8.93
CA PHE A 400 -5.18 28.34 9.09
C PHE A 400 -4.05 28.60 8.10
N PHE A 401 -4.35 28.69 6.80
CA PHE A 401 -3.32 28.90 5.77
C PHE A 401 -2.67 30.27 5.90
N TYR A 402 -3.40 31.30 6.32
CA TYR A 402 -2.84 32.63 6.57
C TYR A 402 -1.90 32.64 7.78
N ASP A 403 -2.35 32.09 8.91
CA ASP A 403 -1.58 32.04 10.17
C ASP A 403 -0.31 31.18 10.03
N TRP A 404 -0.35 30.14 9.19
CA TRP A 404 0.77 29.21 8.93
C TRP A 404 1.54 29.54 7.64
N GLU A 405 1.19 30.59 6.90
CA GLU A 405 1.83 30.92 5.62
C GLU A 405 3.35 31.05 5.75
N PRO A 406 3.91 31.82 6.71
CA PRO A 406 5.36 31.96 6.86
C PRO A 406 6.07 30.62 7.08
N GLN A 407 5.48 29.74 7.88
CA GLN A 407 6.04 28.45 8.26
C GLN A 407 6.01 27.47 7.09
N ILE A 408 4.90 27.44 6.34
CA ILE A 408 4.78 26.64 5.11
C ILE A 408 5.82 27.10 4.08
N LEU A 409 5.95 28.41 3.88
CA LEU A 409 6.93 28.96 2.93
C LEU A 409 8.38 28.65 3.36
N TYR A 410 8.72 28.78 4.64
CA TYR A 410 10.07 28.46 5.14
C TYR A 410 10.38 26.96 5.00
N PHE A 411 9.41 26.09 5.30
CA PHE A 411 9.56 24.65 5.06
C PHE A 411 9.83 24.36 3.58
N LEU A 412 9.05 24.95 2.68
CA LEU A 412 9.27 24.81 1.24
C LEU A 412 10.66 25.34 0.82
N GLN A 413 11.14 26.44 1.41
CA GLN A 413 12.46 27.02 1.13
C GLN A 413 13.63 26.09 1.48
N GLN A 414 13.48 25.16 2.42
CA GLN A 414 14.52 24.19 2.74
C GLN A 414 14.78 23.20 1.61
N PHE A 415 13.78 22.97 0.75
CA PHE A 415 13.82 21.94 -0.30
C PHE A 415 13.63 22.52 -1.70
N SER A 416 13.30 23.81 -1.84
CA SER A 416 12.97 24.45 -3.11
C SER A 416 13.24 25.95 -3.08
N TRP A 417 13.42 26.54 -4.26
CA TRP A 417 13.44 27.99 -4.42
C TRP A 417 12.00 28.51 -4.41
N VAL A 418 11.67 29.36 -3.44
CA VAL A 418 10.32 29.92 -3.30
C VAL A 418 10.32 31.39 -3.66
N ARG A 419 9.43 31.79 -4.55
CA ARG A 419 9.22 33.19 -4.96
C ARG A 419 7.77 33.56 -4.70
N ARG A 420 7.54 34.69 -4.05
CA ARG A 420 6.18 35.27 -3.95
C ARG A 420 5.76 35.84 -5.30
N THR A 421 4.48 35.71 -5.61
CA THR A 421 3.90 36.19 -6.87
C THR A 421 2.60 36.91 -6.59
N GLU A 422 2.37 38.04 -7.25
CA GLU A 422 1.10 38.77 -7.22
C GLU A 422 0.06 38.11 -8.17
N GLN A 423 -0.23 36.83 -7.95
CA GLN A 423 -1.18 36.07 -8.77
C GLN A 423 -2.23 35.41 -7.89
N TYR A 424 -3.29 36.15 -7.56
CA TYR A 424 -4.44 35.62 -6.81
C TYR A 424 -5.27 34.69 -7.69
N THR A 425 -4.85 33.42 -7.79
CA THR A 425 -5.61 32.37 -8.45
C THR A 425 -6.26 31.46 -7.41
N LYS A 426 -7.53 31.08 -7.58
CA LYS A 426 -8.21 30.08 -6.71
C LYS A 426 -7.84 28.64 -7.09
N GLN A 427 -6.54 28.40 -7.28
CA GLN A 427 -6.02 27.11 -7.71
C GLN A 427 -4.62 26.84 -7.11
N VAL A 428 -4.31 25.56 -6.94
CA VAL A 428 -2.96 25.04 -6.72
C VAL A 428 -2.60 24.13 -7.87
N ALA A 429 -1.44 24.33 -8.47
CA ALA A 429 -0.94 23.47 -9.54
C ALA A 429 0.41 22.86 -9.15
N ILE A 430 0.51 21.55 -9.20
CA ILE A 430 1.72 20.78 -8.93
C ILE A 430 2.17 20.11 -10.23
N LYS A 431 3.41 20.34 -10.64
CA LYS A 431 4.07 19.64 -11.74
C LYS A 431 5.26 18.87 -11.18
N PHE A 432 5.26 17.56 -11.38
CA PHE A 432 6.35 16.67 -11.03
C PHE A 432 6.88 16.02 -12.32
N ALA A 433 8.11 16.32 -12.72
CA ALA A 433 8.70 15.86 -13.97
C ALA A 433 9.96 15.03 -13.71
N LEU A 434 9.96 13.76 -14.09
CA LEU A 434 11.10 12.86 -13.93
C LEU A 434 12.20 13.24 -14.92
N THR A 435 13.39 13.58 -14.41
CA THR A 435 14.59 13.81 -15.22
C THR A 435 15.40 12.53 -15.38
N SER A 436 15.34 11.62 -14.40
CA SER A 436 15.83 10.24 -14.48
C SER A 436 14.93 9.30 -13.67
N ALA A 437 15.35 8.04 -13.53
CA ALA A 437 14.64 7.11 -12.66
C ALA A 437 14.78 7.45 -11.16
N MET A 438 15.74 8.28 -10.76
CA MET A 438 15.98 8.66 -9.36
C MET A 438 16.03 10.17 -9.13
N THR A 439 15.70 10.98 -10.14
CA THR A 439 15.71 12.44 -10.04
C THR A 439 14.50 13.06 -10.71
N ALA A 440 14.00 14.15 -10.16
CA ALA A 440 12.84 14.87 -10.69
C ALA A 440 12.92 16.39 -10.46
N ASP A 441 12.20 17.12 -11.30
CA ASP A 441 11.90 18.52 -11.11
C ASP A 441 10.49 18.66 -10.51
N LEU A 442 10.39 19.39 -9.40
CA LEU A 442 9.15 19.71 -8.73
C LEU A 442 8.86 21.21 -8.88
N ARG A 443 7.64 21.53 -9.33
CA ARG A 443 7.12 22.90 -9.37
C ARG A 443 5.73 22.93 -8.73
N VAL A 444 5.57 23.75 -7.69
CA VAL A 444 4.30 23.98 -7.01
C VAL A 444 3.93 25.45 -7.19
N LYS A 445 2.75 25.71 -7.74
CA LYS A 445 2.15 27.04 -7.83
C LYS A 445 0.99 27.11 -6.85
N THR A 446 1.02 28.12 -5.98
CA THR A 446 -0.05 28.44 -5.03
C THR A 446 -0.62 29.83 -5.36
N PRO A 447 -1.69 30.27 -4.69
CA PRO A 447 -2.30 31.59 -4.94
C PRO A 447 -1.40 32.82 -4.65
N ASN A 448 -0.23 32.64 -4.03
CA ASN A 448 0.64 33.75 -3.63
C ASN A 448 2.13 33.43 -3.79
N ALA A 449 2.49 32.22 -4.22
CA ALA A 449 3.87 31.80 -4.35
C ALA A 449 4.05 30.72 -5.43
N VAL A 450 5.30 30.64 -5.90
CA VAL A 450 5.78 29.55 -6.75
C VAL A 450 7.02 28.96 -6.09
N ALA A 451 7.00 27.65 -5.87
CA ALA A 451 8.12 26.87 -5.34
C ALA A 451 8.66 25.94 -6.43
N GLU A 452 9.98 25.98 -6.66
CA GLU A 452 10.65 25.22 -7.71
C GLU A 452 11.90 24.52 -7.17
N ARG A 453 12.01 23.21 -7.44
CA ARG A 453 13.20 22.41 -7.15
C ARG A 453 13.56 21.58 -8.37
N THR A 454 14.78 21.75 -8.87
CA THR A 454 15.37 20.89 -9.89
C THR A 454 16.25 19.82 -9.25
N ASP A 455 16.45 18.71 -9.95
CA ASP A 455 17.32 17.61 -9.53
C ASP A 455 17.02 17.12 -8.09
N LEU A 456 15.74 17.04 -7.75
CA LEU A 456 15.29 16.43 -6.52
C LEU A 456 15.60 14.93 -6.57
N ALA A 457 16.54 14.47 -5.75
CA ALA A 457 16.79 13.05 -5.56
C ALA A 457 15.55 12.41 -4.91
N ILE A 458 14.99 11.40 -5.55
CA ILE A 458 13.87 10.62 -5.01
C ILE A 458 14.40 9.35 -4.34
N PRO A 459 13.82 8.95 -3.19
CA PRO A 459 14.28 7.78 -2.43
C PRO A 459 13.93 6.44 -3.11
N TRP A 460 13.17 6.48 -4.21
CA TRP A 460 12.69 5.31 -4.94
C TRP A 460 12.93 5.47 -6.44
N THR A 461 13.20 4.36 -7.12
CA THR A 461 13.33 4.33 -8.58
C THR A 461 11.95 4.44 -9.24
N ILE A 462 11.66 5.53 -9.92
CA ILE A 462 10.42 5.76 -10.68
C ILE A 462 10.77 5.98 -12.14
N GLU A 463 10.60 4.95 -12.98
CA GLU A 463 10.86 5.07 -14.43
C GLU A 463 9.80 5.91 -15.13
N ARG A 464 8.52 5.76 -14.76
CA ARG A 464 7.39 6.53 -15.28
C ARG A 464 6.17 6.44 -14.36
N PHE A 465 5.33 7.46 -14.37
CA PHE A 465 4.02 7.46 -13.73
C PHE A 465 3.01 6.62 -14.51
N PRO A 466 2.12 5.90 -13.82
CA PRO A 466 1.09 5.09 -14.46
C PRO A 466 0.06 5.98 -15.18
N LEU A 467 -0.23 5.66 -16.44
CA LEU A 467 -1.16 6.40 -17.31
C LEU A 467 -2.61 5.94 -17.16
N SER A 468 -2.86 4.81 -16.50
CA SER A 468 -4.22 4.31 -16.28
C SER A 468 -4.33 3.47 -15.01
N LEU A 469 -5.55 3.36 -14.46
CA LEU A 469 -5.86 2.41 -13.40
C LEU A 469 -5.50 0.95 -13.78
N ARG A 470 -5.50 0.64 -15.08
CA ARG A 470 -5.07 -0.67 -15.59
C ARG A 470 -3.56 -0.86 -15.46
N GLU A 471 -2.75 0.16 -15.70
CA GLU A 471 -1.30 0.12 -15.42
C GLU A 471 -1.02 -0.04 -13.92
N ILE A 472 -1.79 0.64 -13.05
CA ILE A 472 -1.69 0.46 -11.58
C ILE A 472 -2.07 -0.96 -11.16
N LYS A 473 -3.12 -1.52 -11.77
CA LYS A 473 -3.49 -2.91 -11.52
C LYS A 473 -2.39 -3.86 -12.01
N ASN A 474 -1.81 -3.60 -13.19
CA ASN A 474 -0.76 -4.41 -13.78
C ASN A 474 0.57 -4.27 -13.04
N SER A 475 0.85 -3.17 -12.33
CA SER A 475 2.07 -3.04 -11.51
C SER A 475 2.08 -3.98 -10.30
N LEU A 476 0.94 -4.57 -9.95
CA LEU A 476 0.86 -5.66 -8.98
C LEU A 476 1.31 -7.00 -9.57
N TYR A 477 1.43 -7.12 -10.90
CA TYR A 477 1.85 -8.33 -11.60
C TYR A 477 3.32 -8.20 -11.99
N ALA A 478 4.06 -9.31 -11.96
CA ALA A 478 5.38 -9.35 -12.54
C ALA A 478 5.24 -9.29 -14.08
N GLN A 479 5.96 -8.38 -14.73
CA GLN A 479 5.89 -8.18 -16.18
C GLN A 479 7.17 -8.65 -16.85
N CYS A 480 7.03 -9.55 -17.82
CA CYS A 480 8.07 -9.91 -18.77
C CYS A 480 7.72 -9.31 -20.13
N GLU A 481 8.72 -8.82 -20.85
CA GLU A 481 8.54 -8.19 -22.15
C GLU A 481 9.55 -8.70 -23.17
N VAL A 482 9.04 -9.14 -24.31
CA VAL A 482 9.85 -9.57 -25.46
C VAL A 482 9.60 -8.59 -26.60
N GLN A 483 10.61 -7.79 -26.92
CA GLN A 483 10.58 -6.79 -27.99
C GLN A 483 11.87 -6.88 -28.80
N ASP A 484 11.73 -6.98 -30.12
CA ASP A 484 12.87 -7.16 -31.04
C ASP A 484 13.74 -8.36 -30.63
N GLN A 485 15.03 -8.14 -30.37
CA GLN A 485 16.00 -9.12 -29.87
C GLN A 485 16.21 -9.05 -28.36
N THR A 486 15.33 -8.38 -27.63
CA THR A 486 15.51 -8.09 -26.21
C THR A 486 14.41 -8.74 -25.38
N VAL A 487 14.80 -9.38 -24.28
CA VAL A 487 13.89 -9.87 -23.25
C VAL A 487 14.16 -9.10 -21.97
N LYS A 488 13.12 -8.45 -21.44
CA LYS A 488 13.07 -7.97 -20.05
C LYS A 488 12.31 -9.01 -19.25
N VAL A 489 12.98 -9.64 -18.28
CA VAL A 489 12.39 -10.68 -17.42
C VAL A 489 11.50 -10.07 -16.34
N PHE A 490 10.80 -10.92 -15.59
CA PHE A 490 9.91 -10.53 -14.50
C PHE A 490 10.57 -9.66 -13.42
N ASP A 491 11.84 -9.93 -13.10
CA ASP A 491 12.61 -9.23 -12.08
C ASP A 491 13.42 -8.04 -12.65
N ASN A 492 12.96 -7.50 -13.79
CA ASN A 492 13.49 -6.32 -14.49
C ASN A 492 14.90 -6.43 -15.07
N LEU A 493 15.56 -7.59 -14.98
CA LEU A 493 16.80 -7.86 -15.73
C LEU A 493 16.52 -7.88 -17.24
N GLN A 494 17.39 -7.28 -18.03
CA GLN A 494 17.26 -7.24 -19.48
C GLN A 494 18.44 -7.94 -20.16
N TYR A 495 18.15 -8.81 -21.12
CA TYR A 495 19.17 -9.50 -21.92
C TYR A 495 18.82 -9.51 -23.41
N LYS A 496 19.86 -9.57 -24.26
CA LYS A 496 19.70 -9.73 -25.71
C LYS A 496 19.72 -11.21 -26.07
N HIS A 497 18.70 -11.67 -26.79
CA HIS A 497 18.60 -13.04 -27.24
C HIS A 497 19.17 -13.23 -28.66
N ASN A 498 19.77 -14.38 -28.91
CA ASN A 498 20.29 -14.78 -30.22
C ASN A 498 19.42 -15.86 -30.91
N ILE A 499 18.15 -16.00 -30.50
CA ILE A 499 17.21 -16.97 -31.05
C ILE A 499 17.12 -16.77 -32.58
N LYS A 500 17.55 -17.79 -33.34
CA LYS A 500 17.51 -17.79 -34.80
C LYS A 500 16.11 -18.18 -35.30
N GLY A 501 15.67 -17.53 -36.38
CA GLY A 501 14.41 -17.81 -37.05
C GLY A 501 14.38 -19.18 -37.71
N GLY A 502 13.19 -19.81 -37.75
CA GLY A 502 12.99 -21.13 -38.35
C GLY A 502 13.24 -22.32 -37.41
N GLY A 503 13.45 -22.06 -36.12
CA GLY A 503 13.64 -23.07 -35.08
C GLY A 503 12.33 -23.49 -34.37
N CYS A 504 12.49 -24.37 -33.38
CA CYS A 504 11.42 -24.82 -32.50
C CYS A 504 10.87 -23.73 -31.58
N PRO A 505 9.64 -23.87 -31.05
CA PRO A 505 9.11 -22.95 -30.06
C PRO A 505 9.99 -22.90 -28.81
N TYR A 506 10.10 -21.73 -28.19
CA TYR A 506 10.74 -21.50 -26.91
C TYR A 506 9.69 -21.27 -25.83
N VAL A 507 9.96 -21.73 -24.62
CA VAL A 507 9.10 -21.49 -23.47
C VAL A 507 9.36 -20.09 -22.91
N LEU A 508 8.41 -19.17 -23.09
CA LEU A 508 8.48 -17.85 -22.45
C LEU A 508 8.25 -17.99 -20.96
N VAL A 509 7.16 -18.65 -20.60
CA VAL A 509 6.81 -18.91 -19.21
C VAL A 509 6.00 -20.20 -19.10
N GLN A 510 6.23 -20.96 -18.04
CA GLN A 510 5.40 -22.09 -17.65
C GLN A 510 5.23 -22.12 -16.14
N ASP A 511 4.10 -22.68 -15.68
CA ASP A 511 3.90 -22.98 -14.27
C ASP A 511 4.75 -24.20 -13.89
N HIS A 512 5.69 -23.98 -12.99
CA HIS A 512 6.56 -25.00 -12.44
C HIS A 512 6.08 -25.34 -11.02
N TRP A 513 5.55 -26.56 -10.87
CA TRP A 513 5.16 -27.12 -9.59
C TRP A 513 6.04 -28.34 -9.36
N GLY A 514 6.99 -28.26 -8.43
CA GLY A 514 8.01 -29.29 -8.19
C GLY A 514 7.46 -30.71 -8.35
N GLY A 515 7.93 -31.42 -9.39
CA GLY A 515 7.57 -32.80 -9.70
C GLY A 515 6.19 -33.07 -10.35
N LYS A 516 5.38 -32.05 -10.68
CA LYS A 516 4.10 -32.21 -11.38
C LYS A 516 4.13 -31.71 -12.81
N GLU A 517 3.25 -32.26 -13.64
CA GLU A 517 3.03 -31.79 -15.01
C GLU A 517 2.66 -30.30 -15.05
N CYS A 518 3.24 -29.61 -16.02
CA CYS A 518 3.05 -28.19 -16.25
C CYS A 518 1.58 -27.88 -16.56
N ARG A 519 0.87 -27.20 -15.66
CA ARG A 519 -0.56 -26.92 -15.86
C ARG A 519 -0.80 -25.96 -17.01
N ILE A 520 0.09 -24.99 -17.18
CA ILE A 520 -0.01 -23.97 -18.22
C ILE A 520 1.38 -23.55 -18.72
N GLN A 521 1.48 -23.40 -20.04
CA GLN A 521 2.68 -22.97 -20.72
C GLN A 521 2.35 -21.93 -21.78
N LEU A 522 3.14 -20.85 -21.83
CA LEU A 522 3.18 -19.90 -22.92
C LEU A 522 4.49 -20.07 -23.68
N THR A 523 4.38 -20.26 -24.99
CA THR A 523 5.54 -20.42 -25.88
C THR A 523 5.55 -19.34 -26.95
N MET A 524 6.74 -19.09 -27.47
CA MET A 524 6.98 -18.21 -28.60
C MET A 524 7.75 -18.96 -29.68
N LYS A 525 7.29 -18.90 -30.93
CA LYS A 525 8.03 -19.39 -32.09
C LYS A 525 8.42 -18.21 -32.97
N ILE A 526 9.68 -18.19 -33.43
CA ILE A 526 10.20 -17.18 -34.35
C ILE A 526 10.40 -17.83 -35.72
N ASP A 527 9.74 -17.31 -36.75
CA ASP A 527 9.91 -17.80 -38.12
C ASP A 527 11.20 -17.28 -38.78
N LYS A 528 11.49 -17.70 -40.02
CA LYS A 528 12.69 -17.28 -40.76
C LYS A 528 12.74 -15.76 -41.02
N GLN A 529 11.60 -15.08 -41.00
CA GLN A 529 11.47 -13.65 -41.21
C GLN A 529 11.54 -12.85 -39.90
N GLY A 530 11.66 -13.53 -38.74
CA GLY A 530 11.69 -12.89 -37.43
C GLY A 530 10.30 -12.62 -36.83
N GLN A 531 9.23 -13.12 -37.45
CA GLN A 531 7.87 -12.95 -36.95
C GLN A 531 7.57 -13.90 -35.79
N LYS A 532 6.84 -13.40 -34.78
CA LYS A 532 6.62 -14.10 -33.52
C LYS A 532 5.20 -14.66 -33.43
N THR A 533 5.07 -15.97 -33.33
CA THR A 533 3.82 -16.66 -32.98
C THR A 533 3.80 -16.95 -31.49
N VAL A 534 2.73 -16.59 -30.79
CA VAL A 534 2.53 -16.90 -29.37
C VAL A 534 1.51 -18.01 -29.22
N ALA A 535 1.80 -19.01 -28.39
CA ALA A 535 0.84 -20.06 -28.07
C ALA A 535 0.71 -20.24 -26.55
N ALA A 536 -0.52 -20.40 -26.06
CA ALA A 536 -0.79 -20.86 -24.71
C ALA A 536 -1.42 -22.25 -24.75
N ARG A 537 -0.94 -23.13 -23.88
CA ARG A 537 -1.47 -24.49 -23.71
C ARG A 537 -1.77 -24.75 -22.25
N ILE A 538 -2.96 -25.25 -21.98
CA ILE A 538 -3.34 -25.78 -20.67
C ILE A 538 -3.34 -27.31 -20.80
N GLN A 539 -2.40 -27.97 -20.14
CA GLN A 539 -2.20 -29.41 -20.31
C GLN A 539 -3.37 -30.23 -19.72
N SER A 540 -3.88 -29.82 -18.54
CA SER A 540 -4.91 -30.59 -17.82
C SER A 540 -6.24 -30.72 -18.56
N SER A 541 -6.58 -29.75 -19.41
CA SER A 541 -7.85 -29.70 -20.15
C SER A 541 -7.66 -29.72 -21.68
N GLN A 542 -6.42 -29.90 -22.15
CA GLN A 542 -6.04 -29.88 -23.57
C GLN A 542 -6.56 -28.63 -24.32
N GLU A 543 -6.63 -27.49 -23.63
CA GLU A 543 -7.07 -26.22 -24.22
C GLU A 543 -5.86 -25.51 -24.82
N SER A 544 -6.02 -24.92 -26.00
CA SER A 544 -4.93 -24.21 -26.68
C SER A 544 -5.40 -22.93 -27.36
N VAL A 545 -4.55 -21.91 -27.31
CA VAL A 545 -4.72 -20.68 -28.08
C VAL A 545 -3.42 -20.42 -28.83
N VAL A 546 -3.51 -20.12 -30.11
CA VAL A 546 -2.38 -19.69 -30.95
C VAL A 546 -2.70 -18.34 -31.56
N ILE A 547 -1.78 -17.40 -31.42
CA ILE A 547 -1.87 -16.05 -31.95
C ILE A 547 -0.73 -15.88 -32.95
N ASN A 548 -1.08 -15.74 -34.22
CA ASN A 548 -0.14 -15.62 -35.32
C ASN A 548 0.27 -14.15 -35.55
N PRO A 549 1.40 -13.91 -36.25
CA PRO A 549 1.88 -12.56 -36.57
C PRO A 549 0.89 -11.71 -37.37
N ASP A 550 0.09 -12.35 -38.22
CA ASP A 550 -1.00 -11.75 -39.01
C ASP A 550 -2.25 -11.43 -38.17
N GLN A 551 -2.16 -11.55 -36.84
CA GLN A 551 -3.24 -11.35 -35.87
C GLN A 551 -4.39 -12.34 -36.01
N THR A 552 -4.18 -13.46 -36.69
CA THR A 552 -5.15 -14.57 -36.68
C THR A 552 -5.07 -15.33 -35.37
N ILE A 553 -6.24 -15.62 -34.79
CA ILE A 553 -6.39 -16.30 -33.51
C ILE A 553 -6.97 -17.69 -33.77
N LEU A 554 -6.28 -18.72 -33.30
CA LEU A 554 -6.76 -20.11 -33.28
C LEU A 554 -7.09 -20.48 -31.84
N ILE A 555 -8.32 -20.94 -31.57
CA ILE A 555 -8.74 -21.46 -30.27
C ILE A 555 -9.11 -22.92 -30.46
N ASP A 556 -8.44 -23.79 -29.71
CA ASP A 556 -8.59 -25.25 -29.79
C ASP A 556 -8.50 -25.75 -31.25
N GLY A 557 -7.56 -25.17 -32.02
CA GLY A 557 -7.30 -25.50 -33.43
C GLY A 557 -8.19 -24.78 -34.47
N HIS A 558 -9.21 -24.05 -34.06
CA HIS A 558 -10.18 -23.42 -34.96
C HIS A 558 -9.99 -21.90 -35.02
N LYS A 559 -10.10 -21.30 -36.22
CA LYS A 559 -10.05 -19.83 -36.37
C LYS A 559 -11.21 -19.18 -35.63
N ALA A 560 -10.92 -18.16 -34.83
CA ALA A 560 -11.89 -17.41 -34.06
C ALA A 560 -11.71 -15.90 -34.26
N ASP A 561 -12.83 -15.18 -34.44
CA ASP A 561 -12.84 -13.72 -34.44
C ASP A 561 -13.26 -13.20 -33.06
N CYS A 562 -12.31 -12.59 -32.35
CA CYS A 562 -12.48 -12.11 -30.98
C CYS A 562 -12.59 -10.58 -30.89
N SER A 563 -12.95 -9.93 -32.00
CA SER A 563 -13.00 -8.46 -32.12
C SER A 563 -14.25 -7.84 -31.50
N GLN A 564 -15.41 -8.49 -31.64
CA GLN A 564 -16.68 -7.99 -31.09
C GLN A 564 -17.01 -8.56 -29.71
N LYS A 565 -16.64 -9.83 -29.47
CA LYS A 565 -16.90 -10.55 -28.23
C LYS A 565 -15.66 -11.34 -27.82
N ALA A 566 -15.44 -11.44 -26.51
CA ALA A 566 -14.37 -12.28 -25.99
C ALA A 566 -14.62 -13.74 -26.37
N CYS A 567 -13.62 -14.36 -26.98
CA CYS A 567 -13.65 -15.79 -27.28
C CYS A 567 -13.15 -16.58 -26.08
N GLN A 568 -13.69 -17.78 -25.87
CA GLN A 568 -13.27 -18.69 -24.82
C GLN A 568 -12.93 -20.06 -25.41
N SER A 569 -11.94 -20.72 -24.82
CA SER A 569 -11.68 -22.14 -25.09
C SER A 569 -12.83 -23.01 -24.56
N LYS A 570 -12.91 -24.27 -25.02
CA LYS A 570 -14.03 -25.18 -24.74
C LYS A 570 -14.39 -25.33 -23.25
N GLN A 571 -13.43 -25.20 -22.34
CA GLN A 571 -13.66 -25.29 -20.88
C GLN A 571 -13.42 -23.96 -20.15
N GLY A 572 -13.37 -22.85 -20.86
CA GLY A 572 -13.16 -21.51 -20.31
C GLY A 572 -11.79 -21.29 -19.67
N GLY A 573 -10.80 -22.17 -19.94
CA GLY A 573 -9.45 -22.04 -19.39
C GLY A 573 -8.65 -20.88 -19.97
N CYS A 574 -8.93 -20.51 -21.22
CA CYS A 574 -8.36 -19.37 -21.90
C CYS A 574 -9.48 -18.44 -22.41
N THR A 575 -9.30 -17.14 -22.24
CA THR A 575 -10.16 -16.10 -22.81
C THR A 575 -9.31 -15.16 -23.64
N VAL A 576 -9.75 -14.87 -24.87
CA VAL A 576 -9.05 -13.99 -25.81
C VAL A 576 -9.95 -12.83 -26.18
N THR A 577 -9.40 -11.62 -26.24
CA THR A 577 -10.11 -10.42 -26.71
C THR A 577 -9.19 -9.63 -27.62
N LYS A 578 -9.70 -9.24 -28.79
CA LYS A 578 -9.01 -8.41 -29.76
C LYS A 578 -9.58 -6.99 -29.67
N ILE A 579 -8.73 -6.01 -29.39
CA ILE A 579 -9.11 -4.61 -29.16
C ILE A 579 -8.34 -3.72 -30.13
N GLN A 580 -9.04 -2.78 -30.76
CA GLN A 580 -8.42 -1.67 -31.46
C GLN A 580 -8.16 -0.53 -30.46
N THR A 581 -6.91 -0.13 -30.30
CA THR A 581 -6.52 1.00 -29.44
C THR A 581 -6.77 2.32 -30.14
N SER A 582 -6.85 3.41 -29.37
CA SER A 582 -7.15 4.76 -29.86
C SER A 582 -6.12 5.31 -30.87
N ASP A 583 -4.91 4.76 -30.88
CA ASP A 583 -3.84 5.04 -31.84
C ASP A 583 -3.94 4.18 -33.13
N GLY A 584 -5.04 3.43 -33.31
CA GLY A 584 -5.32 2.63 -34.49
C GLY A 584 -4.58 1.28 -34.53
N LYS A 585 -3.91 0.89 -33.45
CA LYS A 585 -3.22 -0.40 -33.37
C LYS A 585 -4.13 -1.51 -32.85
N CYS A 586 -3.81 -2.74 -33.24
CA CYS A 586 -4.48 -3.90 -32.72
C CYS A 586 -3.72 -4.49 -31.52
N GLN A 587 -4.41 -4.62 -30.39
CA GLN A 587 -3.93 -5.36 -29.22
C GLN A 587 -4.76 -6.63 -29.01
N ILE A 588 -4.07 -7.76 -28.83
CA ILE A 588 -4.70 -9.04 -28.48
C ILE A 588 -4.38 -9.35 -27.02
N HIS A 589 -5.42 -9.49 -26.20
CA HIS A 589 -5.30 -9.90 -24.81
C HIS A 589 -5.67 -11.36 -24.65
N LEU A 590 -4.76 -12.12 -24.05
CA LEU A 590 -4.95 -13.50 -23.66
C LEU A 590 -4.96 -13.56 -22.14
N SER A 591 -6.01 -14.13 -21.56
CA SER A 591 -6.14 -14.36 -20.12
C SER A 591 -6.39 -15.84 -19.85
N THR A 592 -5.81 -16.36 -18.78
CA THR A 592 -5.96 -17.78 -18.43
C THR A 592 -6.48 -17.95 -17.01
N LYS A 593 -7.16 -19.07 -16.75
CA LYS A 593 -7.66 -19.44 -15.41
C LYS A 593 -6.54 -19.63 -14.36
N TYR A 594 -5.29 -19.71 -14.80
CA TYR A 594 -4.11 -19.88 -13.94
C TYR A 594 -3.41 -18.55 -13.62
N ASN A 595 -4.06 -17.40 -13.85
CA ASN A 595 -3.55 -16.07 -13.52
C ASN A 595 -2.24 -15.69 -14.26
N LEU A 596 -2.03 -16.29 -15.45
CA LEU A 596 -1.09 -15.81 -16.46
C LEU A 596 -1.88 -15.07 -17.54
N HIS A 597 -1.38 -13.91 -17.93
CA HIS A 597 -1.96 -13.09 -19.00
C HIS A 597 -0.88 -12.69 -20.00
N ALA A 598 -1.26 -12.52 -21.25
CA ALA A 598 -0.38 -11.97 -22.28
C ALA A 598 -1.10 -10.85 -23.05
N THR A 599 -0.35 -9.82 -23.43
CA THR A 599 -0.77 -8.79 -24.36
C THR A 599 0.19 -8.79 -25.53
N ILE A 600 -0.36 -8.89 -26.74
CA ILE A 600 0.39 -8.91 -28.00
C ILE A 600 0.01 -7.66 -28.79
N GLU A 601 1.01 -6.84 -29.14
CA GLU A 601 0.87 -5.66 -29.99
C GLU A 601 1.93 -5.74 -31.10
N GLY A 602 1.51 -6.19 -32.29
CA GLY A 602 2.44 -6.51 -33.38
C GLY A 602 3.47 -7.56 -32.95
N GLN A 603 4.75 -7.16 -32.92
CA GLN A 603 5.90 -8.01 -32.58
C GLN A 603 6.33 -7.91 -31.11
N ARG A 604 5.62 -7.10 -30.32
CA ARG A 604 5.86 -6.90 -28.89
C ARG A 604 4.96 -7.83 -28.10
N ILE A 605 5.55 -8.65 -27.22
CA ILE A 605 4.83 -9.59 -26.37
C ILE A 605 5.08 -9.20 -24.92
N GLN A 606 4.01 -8.95 -24.17
CA GLN A 606 4.07 -8.68 -22.74
C GLN A 606 3.35 -9.80 -21.99
N VAL A 607 4.03 -10.42 -21.05
CA VAL A 607 3.52 -11.50 -20.21
C VAL A 607 3.40 -10.98 -18.78
N PHE A 608 2.25 -11.22 -18.14
CA PHE A 608 1.96 -10.79 -16.79
C PHE A 608 1.68 -12.01 -15.90
N ALA A 609 2.46 -12.16 -14.83
CA ALA A 609 2.29 -13.20 -13.84
C ALA A 609 1.74 -12.61 -12.53
N SER A 610 0.64 -13.20 -12.04
CA SER A 610 0.05 -12.80 -10.74
C SER A 610 1.02 -13.00 -9.58
N PRO A 611 0.93 -12.20 -8.50
CA PRO A 611 1.65 -12.44 -7.25
C PRO A 611 1.57 -13.87 -6.72
N LEU A 612 0.49 -14.60 -7.02
CA LEU A 612 0.31 -16.00 -6.61
C LEU A 612 1.22 -16.99 -7.35
N LEU A 613 1.85 -16.54 -8.44
CA LEU A 613 2.79 -17.30 -9.26
C LEU A 613 4.25 -16.91 -9.02
N ARG A 614 4.49 -15.98 -8.08
CA ARG A 614 5.85 -15.61 -7.64
C ARG A 614 6.61 -16.87 -7.25
N THR A 615 7.87 -16.99 -7.70
CA THR A 615 8.75 -18.18 -7.52
C THR A 615 8.27 -19.48 -8.16
N ARG A 616 7.10 -19.49 -8.83
CA ARG A 616 6.48 -20.67 -9.44
C ARG A 616 6.51 -20.66 -10.95
N VAL A 617 6.68 -19.49 -11.56
CA VAL A 617 6.92 -19.39 -12.99
C VAL A 617 8.37 -19.77 -13.31
N ARG A 618 8.60 -20.31 -14.51
CA ARG A 618 9.92 -20.53 -15.09
C ARG A 618 9.87 -20.35 -16.60
N GLY A 619 10.99 -19.99 -17.21
CA GLY A 619 11.13 -19.86 -18.66
C GLY A 619 12.14 -18.77 -19.02
N LEU A 620 12.14 -18.36 -20.28
CA LEU A 620 12.92 -17.19 -20.73
C LEU A 620 12.55 -15.90 -19.97
N CYS A 621 11.35 -15.82 -19.40
CA CYS A 621 10.89 -14.70 -18.59
C CYS A 621 11.36 -14.72 -17.12
N GLY A 622 12.12 -15.74 -16.70
CA GLY A 622 12.61 -15.83 -15.31
C GLY A 622 11.63 -16.48 -14.34
N ASP A 623 11.92 -16.36 -13.03
CA ASP A 623 11.13 -16.98 -11.96
C ASP A 623 10.29 -16.02 -11.09
N ALA A 624 10.40 -14.71 -11.37
CA ALA A 624 9.63 -13.66 -10.71
C ALA A 624 9.82 -13.62 -9.19
N ASN A 625 10.98 -14.00 -8.66
CA ASN A 625 11.19 -14.11 -7.23
C ASN A 625 11.61 -12.77 -6.58
N GLY A 626 11.96 -11.76 -7.37
CA GLY A 626 12.43 -10.44 -6.95
C GLY A 626 13.95 -10.31 -6.78
N GLU A 627 14.74 -11.34 -7.10
CA GLU A 627 16.21 -11.29 -7.14
C GLU A 627 16.73 -11.37 -8.59
N GLN A 628 17.82 -10.68 -8.90
CA GLN A 628 18.40 -10.68 -10.26
C GLN A 628 19.62 -11.60 -10.41
N TRP A 629 20.20 -12.07 -9.31
CA TRP A 629 21.52 -12.76 -9.32
C TRP A 629 21.45 -14.21 -9.82
N LYS A 630 20.27 -14.83 -9.83
CA LYS A 630 20.04 -16.22 -10.22
C LYS A 630 18.94 -16.36 -11.26
N GLU A 631 18.85 -15.39 -12.16
CA GLU A 631 17.77 -15.30 -13.15
C GLU A 631 17.80 -16.42 -14.20
N PHE A 632 18.99 -16.84 -14.61
CA PHE A 632 19.19 -17.75 -15.74
C PHE A 632 19.09 -19.23 -15.36
N LYS A 633 17.96 -19.63 -14.78
CA LYS A 633 17.68 -21.03 -14.42
C LYS A 633 17.19 -21.83 -15.62
N ASP A 634 17.75 -23.02 -15.83
CA ASP A 634 17.26 -23.99 -16.80
C ASP A 634 15.97 -24.69 -16.31
N PRO A 635 15.33 -25.57 -17.11
CA PRO A 635 14.15 -26.32 -16.68
C PRO A 635 14.35 -27.25 -15.47
N GLN A 636 15.60 -27.50 -15.07
CA GLN A 636 16.01 -28.32 -13.92
C GLN A 636 16.46 -27.47 -12.72
N ASP A 637 16.20 -26.16 -12.73
CA ASP A 637 16.59 -25.19 -11.69
C ASP A 637 18.11 -24.95 -11.53
N HIS A 638 18.94 -25.38 -12.49
CA HIS A 638 20.36 -25.04 -12.48
C HIS A 638 20.59 -23.66 -13.09
N VAL A 639 21.35 -22.82 -12.38
CA VAL A 639 21.75 -21.50 -12.87
C VAL A 639 22.83 -21.66 -13.94
N GLN A 640 22.52 -21.20 -15.14
CA GLN A 640 23.43 -21.21 -16.28
C GLN A 640 24.33 -19.98 -16.24
N GLN A 641 25.65 -20.20 -16.36
CA GLN A 641 26.63 -19.12 -16.40
C GLN A 641 26.64 -18.38 -17.75
N GLU A 642 26.29 -19.10 -18.83
CA GLU A 642 26.24 -18.55 -20.18
C GLU A 642 24.79 -18.32 -20.62
N LEU A 643 24.51 -17.12 -21.11
CA LEU A 643 23.19 -16.74 -21.61
C LEU A 643 22.72 -17.61 -22.80
N SER A 644 23.65 -18.04 -23.65
CA SER A 644 23.38 -18.94 -24.78
C SER A 644 22.83 -20.29 -24.31
N LYS A 645 23.45 -20.89 -23.28
CA LYS A 645 23.02 -22.16 -22.68
C LYS A 645 21.65 -22.03 -22.01
N PHE A 646 21.43 -20.94 -21.30
CA PHE A 646 20.11 -20.61 -20.75
C PHE A 646 19.03 -20.56 -21.83
N ILE A 647 19.24 -19.77 -22.89
CA ILE A 647 18.26 -19.63 -23.97
C ILE A 647 17.98 -20.98 -24.63
N GLN A 648 19.03 -21.76 -24.92
CA GLN A 648 18.91 -23.07 -25.57
C GLN A 648 18.17 -24.10 -24.69
N SER A 649 18.36 -24.04 -23.37
CA SER A 649 17.69 -24.95 -22.41
C SER A 649 16.16 -24.84 -22.44
N TRP A 650 15.62 -23.70 -22.86
CA TRP A 650 14.19 -23.43 -22.95
C TRP A 650 13.59 -23.66 -24.35
N GLN A 651 14.36 -24.22 -25.27
CA GLN A 651 13.89 -24.61 -26.60
C GLN A 651 13.14 -25.96 -26.53
N GLN A 652 11.94 -26.02 -27.11
CA GLN A 652 11.19 -27.27 -27.22
C GLN A 652 11.75 -28.17 -28.32
N LYS A 653 11.48 -29.47 -28.22
CA LYS A 653 11.78 -30.42 -29.30
C LYS A 653 10.82 -30.21 -30.47
N CYS A 654 11.40 -30.17 -31.67
CA CYS A 654 10.75 -30.54 -32.93
C CYS A 654 11.21 -31.97 -33.25
#